data_AF-A0A923XPR0-F1
#
_entry.id   AF-A0A923XPR0-F1
#
_cell.length_a   1.000
_cell.length_b   1.000
_cell.length_c   1.000
_cell.angle_alpha   90.00
_cell.angle_beta   90.00
_cell.angle_gamma   90.00
#
_symmetry.space_group_name_H-M   'P 1'
#
loop_
_entity.id
_entity.type
_entity.pdbx_description
1 polymer ?
#
loop_
_entity_poly.entity_id
_entity_poly.type
_entity_poly.pdbx_seq_one_letter_code
_entity_poly.pdbx_strand_id
1 'polypeptide(L)'
;MTDLSAEFKALANYRPKHKVRFVTAASLFDGHDAAINIMRRILQGMGAEVIHLGHNRSVDEVVTAALQEDVQGIAISSYQGGHVEYFKYMVDLLRQRGGEHIQVFGGGGGVIVPPEIRELHSYGVARIYSPEDGQRMGLAGMIGEMVMRCDQDLSGFSKQDLAALHGNGEQNWRALAQFITALENGTARPAVLEALRAEAARKKVPVLGITGTGGAGKSSLTDELIRRLRLDQDDSLRVAVISIDPSRRKSGGALLGDRIRMNAISPWSQGPRVFMRSLATRDFGSEISAALPDVIAACKVAGFDLVVVETSGIGQGDAAIVPHVDIPMYVMTPEFGAASQLEKIDMLDFAEFVAINKFDRKGAADALRDVAKQVQRNKEAWSRPPDQMPVFGTMAARFNDDGVTALYQALKPRLAQLGAPLQEGRLPAVSVRHSTNQTPVVPAARSRYLAEITDTVRGYKKRAREQATLAREVQQLKEAARMLKIDKPDRAPAAEAALDLAGQRKARMDKDALHLLQQWPDMQKAYAGDEYVVKIRDKEIRTALTTRSLSGTTIRKVCLPAYEDHGEILKWLMLDNVPGSYPYTAGTFAFKREGEDPTRMFAGEGDAFRTNTRFKLLSSGMAAKRLSTAFDSVTLYGNDPDPRPDIYGKVGNSGVSIATLDDMKVLYSGFDLCHPSTSVSMTINGPAPSILAMFMNTAIDQNLEKFKSDNGRDPTDTEAAKIREWVLANVRGTVQADILKEDQGQNTCIFSTEFSLKVMGDIAQYFVHHNVRNFYSVSISGYHIAEAGANPISQLAFTLSNGFTFVEAYLARGMHVDDFAPNLSFFFSNGMDPEYTVMGRVARRIWAVAMKEKYGANERSQKLKYHIQTSGRSLHAQEIQFNDIRTTLQALIAIYDNCNSLHTNAFDEAITTPTEDSVRRAMAIQLIINRE
;
A
#
# COMPACT_ATOMS: atom_id res chain seq x y z
N MET A 1 0.24 -9.63 31.44
CA MET A 1 1.69 -9.83 31.65
C MET A 1 1.85 -11.07 32.51
N THR A 2 2.02 -12.23 31.88
CA THR A 2 2.29 -13.51 32.53
C THR A 2 3.80 -13.65 32.75
N ASP A 3 4.21 -14.07 33.93
CA ASP A 3 5.61 -14.35 34.23
C ASP A 3 6.05 -15.57 33.41
N LEU A 4 6.95 -15.37 32.43
CA LEU A 4 7.42 -16.45 31.55
C LEU A 4 8.11 -17.54 32.38
N SER A 5 7.91 -18.81 32.01
CA SER A 5 8.63 -19.93 32.63
C SER A 5 10.15 -19.77 32.48
N ALA A 6 10.94 -20.39 33.37
CA ALA A 6 12.40 -20.31 33.33
C ALA A 6 12.97 -20.80 31.98
N GLU A 7 12.35 -21.80 31.37
CA GLU A 7 12.71 -22.33 30.05
C GLU A 7 12.54 -21.28 28.94
N PHE A 8 11.38 -20.59 28.88
CA PHE A 8 11.15 -19.57 27.86
C PHE A 8 11.98 -18.31 28.08
N LYS A 9 12.34 -18.01 29.35
CA LYS A 9 13.33 -16.97 29.66
C LYS A 9 14.73 -17.32 29.15
N ALA A 10 15.13 -18.59 29.21
CA ALA A 10 16.40 -19.05 28.65
C ALA A 10 16.40 -18.91 27.11
N LEU A 11 15.33 -19.36 26.44
CA LEU A 11 15.18 -19.21 24.99
C LEU A 11 15.18 -17.74 24.57
N ALA A 12 14.44 -16.87 25.26
CA ALA A 12 14.40 -15.43 24.97
C ALA A 12 15.78 -14.74 25.05
N ASN A 13 16.76 -15.34 25.74
CA ASN A 13 18.11 -14.83 25.87
C ASN A 13 19.15 -15.63 25.07
N TYR A 14 18.73 -16.60 24.27
CA TYR A 14 19.64 -17.43 23.47
C TYR A 14 20.47 -16.60 22.49
N ARG A 15 21.73 -16.98 22.31
CA ARG A 15 22.66 -16.39 21.33
C ARG A 15 23.36 -17.53 20.56
N PRO A 16 23.40 -17.46 19.23
CA PRO A 16 23.97 -18.53 18.42
C PRO A 16 25.50 -18.60 18.55
N LYS A 17 26.05 -19.80 18.43
CA LYS A 17 27.49 -20.06 18.35
C LYS A 17 28.02 -19.90 16.93
N HIS A 18 27.23 -20.31 15.94
CA HIS A 18 27.56 -20.22 14.52
C HIS A 18 26.97 -18.97 13.87
N LYS A 19 27.36 -18.71 12.62
CA LYS A 19 26.76 -17.67 11.80
C LYS A 19 25.41 -18.14 11.26
N VAL A 20 24.37 -17.96 12.07
CA VAL A 20 23.01 -18.34 11.74
C VAL A 20 22.39 -17.34 10.76
N ARG A 21 21.97 -17.84 9.61
CA ARG A 21 21.32 -17.10 8.53
C ARG A 21 19.87 -17.54 8.39
N PHE A 22 18.99 -16.59 8.13
CA PHE A 22 17.56 -16.84 7.89
C PHE A 22 17.07 -16.18 6.61
N VAL A 23 16.26 -16.89 5.83
CA VAL A 23 15.36 -16.28 4.85
C VAL A 23 14.00 -16.02 5.51
N THR A 24 13.47 -14.80 5.37
CA THR A 24 12.16 -14.43 5.92
C THR A 24 11.26 -13.84 4.83
N ALA A 25 10.02 -14.31 4.73
CA ALA A 25 9.04 -13.82 3.76
C ALA A 25 7.59 -14.00 4.24
N ALA A 26 6.64 -13.27 3.64
CA ALA A 26 5.24 -13.70 3.63
C ALA A 26 4.95 -14.57 2.40
N SER A 27 3.97 -15.47 2.52
CA SER A 27 3.61 -16.43 1.47
C SER A 27 3.13 -15.77 0.17
N LEU A 28 2.93 -16.57 -0.88
CA LEU A 28 2.47 -16.07 -2.18
C LEU A 28 1.09 -15.42 -2.03
N PHE A 29 0.91 -14.28 -2.70
CA PHE A 29 -0.31 -13.47 -2.66
C PHE A 29 -0.72 -13.03 -1.24
N ASP A 30 0.24 -12.94 -0.33
CA ASP A 30 0.01 -12.50 1.04
C ASP A 30 0.73 -11.18 1.33
N GLY A 31 -0.05 -10.13 1.57
CA GLY A 31 0.43 -8.81 1.96
C GLY A 31 0.66 -8.63 3.46
N HIS A 32 0.30 -9.63 4.29
CA HIS A 32 0.38 -9.53 5.76
C HIS A 32 1.83 -9.69 6.27
N ASP A 33 2.60 -8.61 6.18
CA ASP A 33 4.01 -8.60 6.55
C ASP A 33 4.26 -8.10 7.98
N ALA A 34 3.24 -7.58 8.67
CA ALA A 34 3.37 -7.00 10.00
C ALA A 34 3.97 -8.00 11.02
N ALA A 35 3.49 -9.24 11.00
CA ALA A 35 3.99 -10.30 11.87
C ALA A 35 5.46 -10.64 11.55
N ILE A 36 5.78 -10.95 10.29
CA ILE A 36 7.14 -11.34 9.90
C ILE A 36 8.16 -10.21 10.10
N ASN A 37 7.74 -8.94 9.95
CA ASN A 37 8.55 -7.77 10.25
C ASN A 37 8.94 -7.66 11.73
N ILE A 38 8.05 -8.02 12.66
CA ILE A 38 8.36 -8.08 14.09
C ILE A 38 9.32 -9.26 14.35
N MET A 39 9.02 -10.44 13.80
CA MET A 39 9.84 -11.64 14.00
C MET A 39 11.29 -11.45 13.52
N ARG A 40 11.50 -10.90 12.31
CA ARG A 40 12.84 -10.66 11.77
C ARG A 40 13.66 -9.66 12.58
N ARG A 41 13.02 -8.67 13.21
CA ARG A 41 13.71 -7.70 14.08
C ARG A 41 14.25 -8.38 15.33
N ILE A 42 13.51 -9.35 15.88
CA ILE A 42 13.95 -10.13 17.02
C ILE A 42 15.07 -11.10 16.59
N LEU A 43 14.96 -11.77 15.43
CA LEU A 43 16.03 -12.61 14.85
C LEU A 43 17.35 -11.83 14.72
N GLN A 44 17.29 -10.64 14.11
CA GLN A 44 18.45 -9.76 13.98
C GLN A 44 18.99 -9.30 15.35
N GLY A 45 18.11 -9.04 16.31
CA GLY A 45 18.46 -8.66 17.68
C GLY A 45 19.16 -9.78 18.45
N MET A 46 18.88 -11.04 18.11
CA MET A 46 19.50 -12.23 18.68
C MET A 46 20.81 -12.64 18.01
N GLY A 47 21.21 -11.97 16.94
CA GLY A 47 22.50 -12.18 16.28
C GLY A 47 22.45 -12.93 14.94
N ALA A 48 21.26 -13.18 14.39
CA ALA A 48 21.13 -13.79 13.07
C ALA A 48 21.34 -12.78 11.93
N GLU A 49 21.88 -13.26 10.80
CA GLU A 49 21.89 -12.55 9.53
C GLU A 49 20.59 -12.85 8.77
N VAL A 50 19.74 -11.85 8.57
CA VAL A 50 18.40 -12.06 8.00
C VAL A 50 18.32 -11.53 6.58
N ILE A 51 18.16 -12.43 5.62
CA ILE A 51 17.81 -12.13 4.23
C ILE A 51 16.30 -11.98 4.18
N HIS A 52 15.83 -10.74 4.10
CA HIS A 52 14.40 -10.46 4.09
C HIS A 52 13.90 -10.28 2.66
N LEU A 53 12.93 -11.11 2.24
CA LEU A 53 12.34 -11.03 0.91
C LEU A 53 11.06 -10.18 0.87
N GLY A 54 10.58 -9.68 2.01
CA GLY A 54 9.33 -8.93 2.09
C GLY A 54 8.11 -9.85 2.04
N HIS A 55 7.13 -9.47 1.25
CA HIS A 55 5.83 -10.14 1.14
C HIS A 55 5.59 -10.66 -0.29
N ASN A 56 4.47 -11.37 -0.50
CA ASN A 56 4.09 -11.93 -1.80
C ASN A 56 5.22 -12.74 -2.48
N ARG A 57 5.68 -13.81 -1.83
CA ARG A 57 6.75 -14.67 -2.39
C ARG A 57 6.24 -16.06 -2.69
N SER A 58 6.49 -16.52 -3.91
CA SER A 58 6.27 -17.91 -4.30
C SER A 58 7.22 -18.86 -3.55
N VAL A 59 6.85 -20.13 -3.49
CA VAL A 59 7.74 -21.15 -2.91
C VAL A 59 9.05 -21.21 -3.69
N ASP A 60 9.00 -21.11 -5.02
CA ASP A 60 10.19 -21.14 -5.86
C ASP A 60 11.15 -19.98 -5.57
N GLU A 61 10.63 -18.76 -5.36
CA GLU A 61 11.45 -17.60 -4.97
C GLU A 61 12.11 -17.80 -3.60
N VAL A 62 11.35 -18.25 -2.60
CA VAL A 62 11.87 -18.46 -1.24
C VAL A 62 12.93 -19.55 -1.22
N VAL A 63 12.66 -20.69 -1.88
CA VAL A 63 13.58 -21.82 -1.94
C VAL A 63 14.83 -21.46 -2.72
N THR A 64 14.69 -20.81 -3.88
CA THR A 64 15.84 -20.33 -4.66
C THR A 64 16.70 -19.37 -3.84
N ALA A 65 16.09 -18.44 -3.11
CA ALA A 65 16.83 -17.56 -2.20
C ALA A 65 17.53 -18.35 -1.09
N ALA A 66 16.83 -19.24 -0.39
CA ALA A 66 17.40 -20.02 0.70
C ALA A 66 18.59 -20.89 0.25
N LEU A 67 18.51 -21.49 -0.94
CA LEU A 67 19.56 -22.34 -1.49
C LEU A 67 20.78 -21.53 -1.96
N GLN A 68 20.59 -20.37 -2.58
CA GLN A 68 21.69 -19.49 -3.00
C GLN A 68 22.38 -18.78 -1.82
N GLU A 69 21.59 -18.40 -0.81
CA GLU A 69 22.08 -17.76 0.41
C GLU A 69 22.66 -18.74 1.43
N ASP A 70 22.42 -20.04 1.22
CA ASP A 70 22.83 -21.16 2.06
C ASP A 70 22.48 -20.93 3.54
N VAL A 71 21.17 -20.84 3.82
CA VAL A 71 20.65 -20.54 5.16
C VAL A 71 20.37 -21.79 5.97
N GLN A 72 20.39 -21.67 7.30
CA GLN A 72 19.95 -22.73 8.21
C GLN A 72 18.43 -22.77 8.38
N GLY A 73 17.75 -21.63 8.21
CA GLY A 73 16.33 -21.52 8.51
C GLY A 73 15.55 -20.63 7.53
N ILE A 74 14.29 -21.00 7.30
CA ILE A 74 13.30 -20.22 6.56
C ILE A 74 12.15 -19.92 7.51
N ALA A 75 11.69 -18.68 7.57
CA ALA A 75 10.51 -18.30 8.35
C ALA A 75 9.46 -17.62 7.47
N ILE A 76 8.26 -18.21 7.44
CA ILE A 76 7.13 -17.77 6.59
C ILE A 76 5.93 -17.35 7.43
N SER A 77 5.36 -16.18 7.11
CA SER A 77 3.99 -15.85 7.53
C SER A 77 2.99 -16.19 6.43
N SER A 78 1.88 -16.85 6.79
CA SER A 78 0.80 -17.20 5.85
C SER A 78 -0.57 -16.95 6.46
N TYR A 79 -1.24 -15.88 6.01
CA TYR A 79 -2.54 -15.43 6.51
C TYR A 79 -3.70 -15.56 5.50
N GLN A 80 -3.41 -15.93 4.25
CA GLN A 80 -4.42 -15.99 3.16
C GLN A 80 -5.04 -17.38 2.95
N GLY A 81 -4.66 -18.38 3.75
CA GLY A 81 -4.95 -19.78 3.46
C GLY A 81 -4.03 -20.40 2.41
N GLY A 82 -4.29 -21.65 2.04
CA GLY A 82 -3.42 -22.45 1.15
C GLY A 82 -2.06 -22.78 1.76
N HIS A 83 -1.92 -22.66 3.08
CA HIS A 83 -0.66 -22.85 3.80
C HIS A 83 -0.21 -24.31 3.80
N VAL A 84 -1.14 -25.26 3.83
CA VAL A 84 -0.78 -26.69 3.83
C VAL A 84 -0.04 -27.03 2.54
N GLU A 85 -0.60 -26.66 1.40
CA GLU A 85 -0.01 -26.84 0.07
C GLU A 85 1.30 -26.07 -0.07
N TYR A 86 1.32 -24.81 0.38
CA TYR A 86 2.50 -23.95 0.31
C TYR A 86 3.70 -24.53 1.08
N PHE A 87 3.50 -24.95 2.34
CA PHE A 87 4.57 -25.51 3.16
C PHE A 87 5.00 -26.90 2.69
N LYS A 88 4.06 -27.77 2.27
CA LYS A 88 4.41 -29.08 1.70
C LYS A 88 5.25 -28.91 0.44
N TYR A 89 4.83 -28.05 -0.48
CA TYR A 89 5.56 -27.76 -1.70
C TYR A 89 6.96 -27.21 -1.40
N MET A 90 7.10 -26.33 -0.39
CA MET A 90 8.41 -25.84 0.04
C MET A 90 9.32 -26.94 0.55
N VAL A 91 8.81 -27.84 1.40
CA VAL A 91 9.58 -28.98 1.92
C VAL A 91 10.01 -29.91 0.78
N ASP A 92 9.13 -30.19 -0.17
CA ASP A 92 9.43 -31.05 -1.31
C ASP A 92 10.48 -30.42 -2.23
N LEU A 93 10.35 -29.13 -2.53
CA LEU A 93 11.27 -28.42 -3.41
C LEU A 93 12.66 -28.28 -2.78
N LEU A 94 12.73 -28.07 -1.45
CA LEU A 94 13.99 -28.10 -0.71
C LEU A 94 14.65 -29.47 -0.80
N ARG A 95 13.92 -30.56 -0.55
CA ARG A 95 14.44 -31.93 -0.67
C ARG A 95 14.93 -32.24 -2.09
N GLN A 96 14.18 -31.80 -3.10
CA GLN A 96 14.52 -32.04 -4.49
C GLN A 96 15.80 -31.29 -4.92
N ARG A 97 16.05 -30.09 -4.37
CA ARG A 97 17.12 -29.19 -4.79
C ARG A 97 18.32 -29.13 -3.81
N GLY A 98 18.45 -30.10 -2.90
CA GLY A 98 19.62 -30.24 -2.00
C GLY A 98 19.61 -29.28 -0.79
N GLY A 99 18.42 -28.96 -0.28
CA GLY A 99 18.17 -28.10 0.88
C GLY A 99 17.43 -28.81 2.01
N GLU A 100 17.45 -30.13 2.08
CA GLU A 100 16.70 -30.93 3.06
C GLU A 100 17.08 -30.67 4.53
N HIS A 101 18.27 -30.12 4.78
CA HIS A 101 18.73 -29.73 6.11
C HIS A 101 18.23 -28.34 6.54
N ILE A 102 17.69 -27.54 5.63
CA ILE A 102 17.17 -26.20 5.92
C ILE A 102 15.86 -26.35 6.68
N GLN A 103 15.77 -25.74 7.86
CA GLN A 103 14.58 -25.86 8.70
C GLN A 103 13.52 -24.82 8.32
N VAL A 104 12.30 -25.29 8.11
CA VAL A 104 11.15 -24.43 7.75
C VAL A 104 10.32 -24.12 8.99
N PHE A 105 10.05 -22.84 9.22
CA PHE A 105 9.23 -22.32 10.31
C PHE A 105 8.06 -21.51 9.75
N GLY A 106 6.95 -21.45 10.49
CA GLY A 106 5.83 -20.63 10.06
C GLY A 106 4.85 -20.18 11.14
N GLY A 107 3.94 -19.29 10.74
CA GLY A 107 2.82 -18.83 11.56
C GLY A 107 1.77 -18.10 10.72
N GLY A 108 0.50 -18.24 11.10
CA GLY A 108 -0.64 -17.64 10.39
C GLY A 108 -1.75 -17.14 11.32
N GLY A 109 -1.43 -16.91 12.60
CA GLY A 109 -2.44 -16.60 13.60
C GLY A 109 -3.45 -17.74 13.76
N GLY A 110 -4.74 -17.41 13.73
CA GLY A 110 -5.83 -18.39 13.83
C GLY A 110 -6.13 -19.17 12.54
N VAL A 111 -5.49 -18.81 11.42
CA VAL A 111 -5.75 -19.40 10.10
C VAL A 111 -5.23 -20.84 9.99
N ILE A 112 -4.13 -21.16 10.68
CA ILE A 112 -3.53 -22.51 10.67
C ILE A 112 -4.03 -23.28 11.90
N VAL A 113 -4.97 -24.20 11.70
CA VAL A 113 -5.64 -24.89 12.81
C VAL A 113 -4.77 -26.03 13.39
N PRO A 114 -4.99 -26.44 14.66
CA PRO A 114 -4.14 -27.46 15.30
C PRO A 114 -3.96 -28.79 14.54
N PRO A 115 -4.96 -29.34 13.83
CA PRO A 115 -4.75 -30.51 12.97
C PRO A 115 -3.74 -30.27 11.84
N GLU A 116 -3.82 -29.14 11.15
CA GLU A 116 -2.92 -28.76 10.06
C GLU A 116 -1.50 -28.50 10.58
N ILE A 117 -1.36 -27.92 11.79
CA ILE A 117 -0.07 -27.77 12.46
C ILE A 117 0.61 -29.14 12.63
N ARG A 118 -0.12 -30.15 13.13
CA ARG A 118 0.41 -31.50 13.33
C ARG A 118 0.76 -32.17 12.01
N GLU A 119 -0.09 -32.01 11.00
CA GLU A 119 0.15 -32.51 9.65
C GLU A 119 1.44 -31.94 9.06
N LEU A 120 1.61 -30.62 9.09
CA LEU A 120 2.79 -29.93 8.58
C LEU A 120 4.07 -30.33 9.31
N HIS A 121 4.01 -30.50 10.64
CA HIS A 121 5.15 -31.00 11.42
C HIS A 121 5.51 -32.43 11.01
N SER A 122 4.51 -33.30 10.82
CA SER A 122 4.74 -34.68 10.38
C SER A 122 5.30 -34.77 8.96
N TYR A 123 4.99 -33.79 8.10
CA TYR A 123 5.48 -33.75 6.72
C TYR A 123 6.96 -33.37 6.61
N GLY A 124 7.41 -32.46 7.47
CA GLY A 124 8.80 -31.99 7.50
C GLY A 124 9.01 -30.53 7.89
N VAL A 125 7.95 -29.79 8.23
CA VAL A 125 8.09 -28.42 8.78
C VAL A 125 8.63 -28.51 10.21
N ALA A 126 9.66 -27.72 10.53
CA ALA A 126 10.32 -27.78 11.84
C ALA A 126 9.41 -27.30 12.97
N ARG A 127 8.73 -26.16 12.78
CA ARG A 127 7.74 -25.65 13.74
C ARG A 127 6.78 -24.64 13.08
N ILE A 128 5.51 -24.76 13.42
CA ILE A 128 4.47 -23.75 13.18
C ILE A 128 4.00 -23.25 14.54
N TYR A 129 4.01 -21.94 14.74
CA TYR A 129 3.65 -21.30 16.00
C TYR A 129 2.19 -20.84 15.98
N SER A 130 1.40 -21.31 16.96
CA SER A 130 0.00 -20.91 17.14
C SER A 130 -0.13 -19.63 17.99
N PRO A 131 -1.31 -18.97 18.03
CA PRO A 131 -1.55 -17.85 18.94
C PRO A 131 -1.34 -18.21 20.42
N GLU A 132 -1.63 -19.45 20.80
CA GLU A 132 -1.41 -19.97 22.16
C GLU A 132 0.07 -20.10 22.49
N ASP A 133 0.89 -20.55 21.52
CA ASP A 133 2.34 -20.58 21.67
C ASP A 133 2.88 -19.15 21.90
N GLY A 134 2.34 -18.15 21.19
CA GLY A 134 2.70 -16.75 21.36
C GLY A 134 2.43 -16.21 22.78
N GLN A 135 1.32 -16.60 23.40
CA GLN A 135 0.98 -16.24 24.79
C GLN A 135 1.86 -17.00 25.80
N ARG A 136 2.10 -18.29 25.56
CA ARG A 136 2.83 -19.16 26.49
C ARG A 136 4.34 -18.86 26.50
N MET A 137 4.92 -18.69 25.32
CA MET A 137 6.37 -18.55 25.12
C MET A 137 6.82 -17.07 25.10
N GLY A 138 5.90 -16.17 24.76
CA GLY A 138 6.23 -14.80 24.38
C GLY A 138 6.94 -14.73 23.01
N LEU A 139 6.91 -13.55 22.39
CA LEU A 139 7.54 -13.33 21.07
C LEU A 139 9.04 -13.69 21.07
N ALA A 140 9.78 -13.27 22.10
CA ALA A 140 11.21 -13.56 22.20
C ALA A 140 11.49 -15.06 22.43
N GLY A 141 10.64 -15.77 23.18
CA GLY A 141 10.82 -17.20 23.42
C GLY A 141 10.67 -18.03 22.15
N MET A 142 9.67 -17.72 21.31
CA MET A 142 9.49 -18.37 20.00
C MET A 142 10.72 -18.19 19.11
N ILE A 143 11.21 -16.96 18.97
CA ILE A 143 12.37 -16.67 18.12
C ILE A 143 13.65 -17.29 18.68
N GLY A 144 13.80 -17.32 20.01
CA GLY A 144 14.92 -18.00 20.67
C GLY A 144 14.99 -19.49 20.33
N GLU A 145 13.83 -20.17 20.31
CA GLU A 145 13.74 -21.57 19.88
C GLU A 145 14.13 -21.74 18.40
N MET A 146 13.64 -20.87 17.52
CA MET A 146 14.00 -20.90 16.09
C MET A 146 15.52 -20.78 15.90
N VAL A 147 16.15 -19.80 16.55
CA VAL A 147 17.60 -19.58 16.44
C VAL A 147 18.37 -20.78 17.01
N MET A 148 17.95 -21.32 18.15
CA MET A 148 18.57 -22.49 18.78
C MET A 148 18.55 -23.72 17.86
N ARG A 149 17.41 -24.00 17.21
CA ARG A 149 17.29 -25.15 16.31
C ARG A 149 18.14 -25.01 15.04
N CYS A 150 18.35 -23.78 14.59
CA CYS A 150 19.16 -23.44 13.42
C CYS A 150 20.66 -23.18 13.74
N ASP A 151 21.11 -23.29 14.99
CA ASP A 151 22.50 -23.02 15.36
C ASP A 151 23.44 -24.18 14.98
N GLN A 152 23.68 -24.34 13.68
CA GLN A 152 24.50 -25.41 13.08
C GLN A 152 25.55 -24.81 12.13
N ASP A 153 26.72 -25.47 12.05
CA ASP A 153 27.75 -25.15 11.05
C ASP A 153 27.41 -25.76 9.69
N LEU A 154 27.18 -24.91 8.70
CA LEU A 154 26.89 -25.34 7.33
C LEU A 154 28.16 -25.62 6.50
N SER A 155 29.34 -25.25 7.00
CA SER A 155 30.60 -25.41 6.26
C SER A 155 30.87 -26.86 5.85
N GLY A 156 30.38 -27.83 6.64
CA GLY A 156 30.52 -29.27 6.38
C GLY A 156 29.75 -29.78 5.16
N PHE A 157 28.75 -29.05 4.66
CA PHE A 157 28.02 -29.45 3.44
C PHE A 157 28.79 -29.11 2.16
N SER A 158 29.78 -28.22 2.22
CA SER A 158 30.62 -27.91 1.08
C SER A 158 31.58 -29.06 0.79
N LYS A 159 31.46 -29.66 -0.41
CA LYS A 159 32.41 -30.67 -0.90
C LYS A 159 33.79 -30.08 -1.21
N GLN A 160 33.91 -28.75 -1.29
CA GLN A 160 35.13 -28.02 -1.62
C GLN A 160 35.84 -28.59 -2.86
N ASP A 161 35.06 -28.91 -3.89
CA ASP A 161 35.51 -29.43 -5.18
C ASP A 161 35.20 -28.39 -6.26
N LEU A 162 36.24 -27.88 -6.93
CA LEU A 162 36.10 -26.84 -7.96
C LEU A 162 35.38 -27.36 -9.19
N ALA A 163 35.48 -28.65 -9.51
CA ALA A 163 34.78 -29.23 -10.66
C ALA A 163 33.26 -29.17 -10.48
N ALA A 164 32.77 -29.26 -9.24
CA ALA A 164 31.35 -29.11 -8.93
C ALA A 164 30.82 -27.68 -9.18
N LEU A 165 31.71 -26.68 -9.20
CA LEU A 165 31.34 -25.29 -9.51
C LEU A 165 31.15 -25.08 -11.02
N HIS A 166 31.78 -25.90 -11.86
CA HIS A 166 31.74 -25.77 -13.31
C HIS A 166 30.35 -26.16 -13.85
N GLY A 167 29.57 -25.18 -14.28
CA GLY A 167 28.28 -25.42 -14.94
C GLY A 167 27.23 -24.36 -14.62
N ASN A 168 26.05 -24.54 -15.21
CA ASN A 168 24.92 -23.61 -15.10
C ASN A 168 23.65 -24.29 -14.54
N GLY A 169 23.75 -25.53 -14.04
CA GLY A 169 22.63 -26.21 -13.41
C GLY A 169 22.43 -25.76 -11.96
N GLU A 170 21.22 -25.98 -11.44
CA GLU A 170 20.88 -25.66 -10.04
C GLU A 170 21.84 -26.31 -9.04
N GLN A 171 22.32 -27.53 -9.33
CA GLN A 171 23.29 -28.26 -8.49
C GLN A 171 24.66 -27.59 -8.46
N ASN A 172 25.12 -26.99 -9.57
CA ASN A 172 26.37 -26.24 -9.60
C ASN A 172 26.25 -24.97 -8.74
N TRP A 173 25.12 -24.28 -8.84
CA TRP A 173 24.86 -23.08 -8.05
C TRP A 173 24.67 -23.38 -6.57
N ARG A 174 24.10 -24.55 -6.23
CA ARG A 174 24.04 -25.05 -4.85
C ARG A 174 25.44 -25.30 -4.29
N ALA A 175 26.31 -25.97 -5.06
CA ALA A 175 27.70 -26.19 -4.69
C ALA A 175 28.47 -24.86 -4.52
N LEU A 176 28.25 -23.89 -5.42
CA LEU A 176 28.80 -22.54 -5.30
C LEU A 176 28.34 -21.85 -4.02
N ALA A 177 27.06 -21.88 -3.70
CA ALA A 177 26.52 -21.27 -2.48
C ALA A 177 27.15 -21.84 -1.21
N GLN A 178 27.26 -23.16 -1.10
CA GLN A 178 27.90 -23.83 0.04
C GLN A 178 29.40 -23.58 0.10
N PHE A 179 30.07 -23.49 -1.05
CA PHE A 179 31.48 -23.14 -1.10
C PHE A 179 31.72 -21.69 -0.66
N ILE A 180 30.84 -20.75 -1.04
CA ILE A 180 30.90 -19.38 -0.53
C ILE A 180 30.75 -19.35 1.00
N THR A 181 29.87 -20.17 1.58
CA THR A 181 29.76 -20.29 3.06
C THR A 181 31.07 -20.74 3.69
N ALA A 182 31.76 -21.73 3.10
CA ALA A 182 33.05 -22.19 3.59
C ALA A 182 34.15 -21.11 3.45
N LEU A 183 34.13 -20.33 2.37
CA LEU A 183 35.04 -19.19 2.17
C LEU A 183 34.79 -18.09 3.22
N GLU A 184 33.53 -17.71 3.43
CA GLU A 184 33.14 -16.64 4.36
C GLU A 184 33.42 -17.00 5.83
N ASN A 185 33.37 -18.29 6.17
CA ASN A 185 33.68 -18.79 7.50
C ASN A 185 35.16 -19.16 7.69
N GLY A 186 36.00 -19.06 6.65
CA GLY A 186 37.42 -19.40 6.72
C GLY A 186 37.72 -20.89 6.89
N THR A 187 36.79 -21.77 6.46
CA THR A 187 36.89 -23.23 6.59
C THR A 187 37.28 -23.93 5.28
N ALA A 188 37.49 -23.17 4.21
CA ALA A 188 38.01 -23.69 2.94
C ALA A 188 39.47 -24.15 3.07
N ARG A 189 39.78 -25.34 2.50
CA ARG A 189 41.13 -25.91 2.49
C ARG A 189 42.10 -25.00 1.72
N PRO A 190 43.31 -24.70 2.26
CA PRO A 190 44.26 -23.81 1.60
C PRO A 190 44.61 -24.20 0.15
N ALA A 191 44.81 -25.49 -0.12
CA ALA A 191 45.11 -25.98 -1.47
C ALA A 191 43.96 -25.72 -2.47
N VAL A 192 42.71 -25.81 -2.03
CA VAL A 192 41.53 -25.52 -2.87
C VAL A 192 41.43 -24.01 -3.13
N LEU A 193 41.74 -23.19 -2.13
CA LEU A 193 41.74 -21.74 -2.24
C LEU A 193 42.80 -21.24 -3.23
N GLU A 194 44.01 -21.80 -3.18
CA GLU A 194 45.07 -21.49 -4.15
C GLU A 194 44.67 -21.91 -5.57
N ALA A 195 44.10 -23.11 -5.73
CA ALA A 195 43.60 -23.58 -7.01
C ALA A 195 42.46 -22.70 -7.55
N LEU A 196 41.54 -22.26 -6.70
CA LEU A 196 40.45 -21.34 -7.05
C LEU A 196 41.00 -20.04 -7.62
N ARG A 197 41.93 -19.40 -6.89
CA ARG A 197 42.54 -18.13 -7.29
C ARG A 197 43.31 -18.27 -8.61
N ALA A 198 44.07 -19.36 -8.76
CA ALA A 198 44.81 -19.64 -9.97
C ALA A 198 43.91 -19.87 -11.19
N GLU A 199 42.78 -20.56 -11.02
CA GLU A 199 41.80 -20.76 -12.09
C GLU A 199 41.04 -19.46 -12.43
N ALA A 200 40.58 -18.73 -11.42
CA ALA A 200 39.87 -17.46 -11.59
C ALA A 200 40.71 -16.43 -12.36
N ALA A 201 42.03 -16.38 -12.10
CA ALA A 201 42.96 -15.48 -12.80
C ALA A 201 43.07 -15.78 -14.32
N ARG A 202 42.69 -16.98 -14.78
CA ARG A 202 42.68 -17.35 -16.20
C ARG A 202 41.35 -17.03 -16.90
N LYS A 203 40.30 -16.70 -16.14
CA LYS A 203 38.96 -16.40 -16.67
C LYS A 203 38.83 -14.91 -16.97
N LYS A 204 38.41 -14.58 -18.19
CA LYS A 204 38.09 -13.20 -18.60
C LYS A 204 36.60 -12.92 -18.38
N VAL A 205 36.23 -12.72 -17.13
CA VAL A 205 34.86 -12.37 -16.73
C VAL A 205 34.89 -10.99 -16.09
N PRO A 206 34.15 -10.00 -16.63
CA PRO A 206 34.11 -8.66 -16.07
C PRO A 206 33.44 -8.62 -14.70
N VAL A 207 33.98 -7.78 -13.82
CA VAL A 207 33.44 -7.49 -12.50
C VAL A 207 33.03 -6.02 -12.44
N LEU A 208 31.72 -5.78 -12.35
CA LEU A 208 31.15 -4.45 -12.13
C LEU A 208 31.00 -4.19 -10.63
N GLY A 209 31.68 -3.19 -10.10
CA GLY A 209 31.52 -2.75 -8.72
C GLY A 209 30.60 -1.53 -8.61
N ILE A 210 29.52 -1.66 -7.87
CA ILE A 210 28.56 -0.59 -7.61
C ILE A 210 28.68 -0.20 -6.14
N THR A 211 29.19 1.01 -5.91
CA THR A 211 29.30 1.61 -4.58
C THR A 211 28.60 2.97 -4.54
N GLY A 212 28.41 3.52 -3.35
CA GLY A 212 27.63 4.73 -3.18
C GLY A 212 27.09 4.92 -1.78
N THR A 213 26.59 6.13 -1.53
CA THR A 213 26.07 6.52 -0.22
C THR A 213 24.86 5.68 0.19
N GLY A 214 24.66 5.52 1.50
CA GLY A 214 23.53 4.80 2.06
C GLY A 214 22.19 5.34 1.56
N GLY A 215 21.36 4.46 1.00
CA GLY A 215 20.04 4.85 0.50
C GLY A 215 20.02 5.61 -0.83
N ALA A 216 21.14 5.74 -1.54
CA ALA A 216 21.17 6.35 -2.89
C ALA A 216 20.35 5.56 -3.94
N GLY A 217 20.04 4.29 -3.65
CA GLY A 217 19.28 3.40 -4.53
C GLY A 217 20.15 2.50 -5.38
N LYS A 218 21.28 2.02 -4.81
CA LYS A 218 22.22 1.09 -5.44
C LYS A 218 21.53 -0.19 -5.89
N SER A 219 20.96 -0.98 -4.97
CA SER A 219 20.27 -2.24 -5.31
C SER A 219 19.10 -2.06 -6.28
N SER A 220 18.36 -0.95 -6.20
CA SER A 220 17.32 -0.63 -7.20
C SER A 220 17.89 -0.30 -8.59
N LEU A 221 19.03 0.41 -8.67
CA LEU A 221 19.70 0.66 -9.94
C LEU A 221 20.33 -0.63 -10.50
N THR A 222 20.93 -1.45 -9.63
CA THR A 222 21.46 -2.78 -9.98
C THR A 222 20.38 -3.65 -10.61
N ASP A 223 19.19 -3.73 -9.99
CA ASP A 223 18.04 -4.47 -10.54
C ASP A 223 17.63 -3.97 -11.93
N GLU A 224 17.52 -2.65 -12.08
CA GLU A 224 17.12 -2.05 -13.35
C GLU A 224 18.20 -2.22 -14.44
N LEU A 225 19.49 -2.24 -14.10
CA LEU A 225 20.58 -2.57 -15.01
C LEU A 225 20.55 -4.04 -15.43
N ILE A 226 20.29 -4.96 -14.49
CA ILE A 226 20.08 -6.39 -14.81
C ILE A 226 18.86 -6.55 -15.73
N ARG A 227 17.78 -5.80 -15.49
CA ARG A 227 16.61 -5.77 -16.39
C ARG A 227 16.96 -5.28 -17.79
N ARG A 228 17.78 -4.21 -17.94
CA ARG A 228 18.22 -3.75 -19.27
C ARG A 228 19.07 -4.81 -19.94
N LEU A 229 20.01 -5.40 -19.21
CA LEU A 229 20.85 -6.49 -19.73
C LEU A 229 19.99 -7.65 -20.25
N ARG A 230 19.00 -8.06 -19.47
CA ARG A 230 18.04 -9.11 -19.81
C ARG A 230 17.28 -8.81 -21.10
N LEU A 231 16.62 -7.64 -21.16
CA LEU A 231 15.80 -7.24 -22.29
C LEU A 231 16.63 -6.97 -23.56
N ASP A 232 17.83 -6.39 -23.40
CA ASP A 232 18.70 -6.04 -24.53
C ASP A 232 19.37 -7.26 -25.16
N GLN A 233 19.60 -8.32 -24.36
CA GLN A 233 20.39 -9.50 -24.74
C GLN A 233 19.55 -10.78 -24.81
N ASP A 234 18.23 -10.67 -24.73
CA ASP A 234 17.28 -11.79 -24.88
C ASP A 234 17.55 -12.96 -23.94
N ASP A 235 17.75 -12.63 -22.67
CA ASP A 235 17.98 -13.60 -21.60
C ASP A 235 19.23 -14.50 -21.78
N SER A 236 20.16 -14.12 -22.67
CA SER A 236 21.31 -14.98 -23.04
C SER A 236 22.42 -15.02 -21.98
N LEU A 237 22.55 -13.97 -21.18
CA LEU A 237 23.67 -13.78 -20.26
C LEU A 237 23.40 -14.35 -18.87
N ARG A 238 24.48 -14.81 -18.23
CA ARG A 238 24.47 -15.29 -16.86
C ARG A 238 25.17 -14.28 -15.95
N VAL A 239 24.49 -13.89 -14.88
CA VAL A 239 24.96 -12.85 -13.96
C VAL A 239 25.09 -13.42 -12.54
N ALA A 240 26.23 -13.19 -11.90
CA ALA A 240 26.39 -13.37 -10.46
C ALA A 240 26.28 -12.01 -9.77
N VAL A 241 25.45 -11.90 -8.74
CA VAL A 241 25.25 -10.69 -7.94
C VAL A 241 25.71 -10.96 -6.51
N ILE A 242 26.65 -10.16 -6.03
CA ILE A 242 27.16 -10.22 -4.65
C ILE A 242 26.83 -8.89 -4.00
N SER A 243 25.80 -8.87 -3.14
CA SER A 243 25.41 -7.66 -2.41
C SER A 243 25.91 -7.71 -0.98
N ILE A 244 26.33 -6.58 -0.42
CA ILE A 244 26.95 -6.51 0.90
C ILE A 244 26.21 -5.49 1.75
N ASP A 245 25.72 -5.92 2.92
CA ASP A 245 25.02 -5.07 3.88
C ASP A 245 25.78 -5.02 5.23
N PRO A 246 25.65 -3.91 5.99
CA PRO A 246 26.41 -3.74 7.22
C PRO A 246 25.87 -4.60 8.38
N SER A 247 26.78 -5.21 9.15
CA SER A 247 26.45 -5.92 10.39
C SER A 247 26.17 -4.96 11.55
N ARG A 248 25.24 -5.30 12.46
CA ARG A 248 24.98 -4.50 13.67
C ARG A 248 26.01 -4.77 14.76
N ARG A 249 26.69 -3.71 15.19
CA ARG A 249 27.69 -3.74 16.28
C ARG A 249 27.20 -4.35 17.59
N LYS A 250 25.95 -4.10 17.99
CA LYS A 250 25.42 -4.51 19.31
C LYS A 250 24.95 -5.96 19.37
N SER A 251 24.32 -6.45 18.30
CA SER A 251 23.73 -7.81 18.28
C SER A 251 24.58 -8.83 17.54
N GLY A 252 25.50 -8.40 16.67
CA GLY A 252 26.26 -9.29 15.79
C GLY A 252 25.48 -9.78 14.55
N GLY A 253 24.16 -9.56 14.50
CA GLY A 253 23.30 -9.90 13.36
C GLY A 253 23.27 -8.81 12.28
N ALA A 254 22.68 -9.12 11.13
CA ALA A 254 22.55 -8.20 10.00
C ALA A 254 21.15 -8.26 9.38
N LEU A 255 20.73 -7.17 8.74
CA LEU A 255 19.57 -7.18 7.86
C LEU A 255 20.12 -7.07 6.44
N LEU A 256 20.10 -8.18 5.72
CA LEU A 256 20.56 -8.27 4.34
C LEU A 256 19.35 -7.91 3.46
N GLY A 257 19.21 -6.62 3.20
CA GLY A 257 18.04 -5.97 2.64
C GLY A 257 18.16 -5.63 1.16
N ASP A 258 19.26 -5.94 0.48
CA ASP A 258 19.40 -5.67 -0.96
C ASP A 258 18.51 -6.58 -1.81
N ARG A 259 18.42 -7.87 -1.47
CA ARG A 259 17.65 -8.87 -2.23
C ARG A 259 16.16 -8.55 -2.35
N ILE A 260 15.58 -7.83 -1.38
CA ILE A 260 14.17 -7.40 -1.42
C ILE A 260 13.87 -6.46 -2.60
N ARG A 261 14.90 -5.79 -3.16
CA ARG A 261 14.77 -4.83 -4.26
C ARG A 261 14.96 -5.47 -5.63
N MET A 262 15.41 -6.72 -5.68
CA MET A 262 15.80 -7.40 -6.92
C MET A 262 14.60 -8.13 -7.52
N ASN A 263 13.97 -7.53 -8.53
CA ASN A 263 12.81 -8.06 -9.24
C ASN A 263 13.18 -8.71 -10.59
N ALA A 264 14.37 -8.43 -11.12
CA ALA A 264 14.86 -8.93 -12.40
C ALA A 264 15.71 -10.21 -12.26
N ILE A 265 15.84 -10.76 -11.05
CA ILE A 265 16.69 -11.93 -10.75
C ILE A 265 15.93 -13.26 -10.72
N SER A 266 14.59 -13.24 -10.79
CA SER A 266 13.76 -14.43 -10.95
C SER A 266 14.10 -15.16 -12.26
N PRO A 267 13.71 -16.45 -12.43
CA PRO A 267 13.95 -17.18 -13.68
C PRO A 267 13.49 -16.38 -14.91
N TRP A 268 14.35 -16.36 -15.93
CA TRP A 268 14.09 -15.70 -17.21
C TRP A 268 13.43 -16.67 -18.18
N SER A 269 13.12 -16.25 -19.41
CA SER A 269 12.46 -17.14 -20.40
C SER A 269 13.30 -18.38 -20.74
N GLN A 270 14.63 -18.29 -20.64
CA GLN A 270 15.54 -19.40 -20.84
C GLN A 270 15.95 -20.13 -19.53
N GLY A 271 15.16 -19.97 -18.47
CA GLY A 271 15.40 -20.56 -17.15
C GLY A 271 16.24 -19.68 -16.22
N PRO A 272 16.80 -20.26 -15.13
CA PRO A 272 17.64 -19.53 -14.18
C PRO A 272 18.88 -18.96 -14.86
N ARG A 273 19.07 -17.64 -14.73
CA ARG A 273 20.19 -16.90 -15.32
C ARG A 273 20.94 -16.00 -14.33
N VAL A 274 20.34 -15.70 -13.19
CA VAL A 274 20.94 -14.86 -12.15
C VAL A 274 21.13 -15.64 -10.86
N PHE A 275 22.36 -15.63 -10.34
CA PHE A 275 22.71 -16.10 -9.02
C PHE A 275 22.94 -14.89 -8.11
N MET A 276 22.32 -14.86 -6.93
CA MET A 276 22.54 -13.78 -5.96
C MET A 276 22.92 -14.33 -4.59
N ARG A 277 23.98 -13.75 -4.00
CA ARG A 277 24.43 -14.00 -2.62
C ARG A 277 24.54 -12.69 -1.87
N SER A 278 23.92 -12.64 -0.69
CA SER A 278 23.97 -11.49 0.22
C SER A 278 24.99 -11.75 1.32
N LEU A 279 26.00 -10.89 1.45
CA LEU A 279 27.05 -10.98 2.47
C LEU A 279 26.83 -9.90 3.53
N ALA A 280 27.25 -10.20 4.75
CA ALA A 280 27.39 -9.18 5.78
C ALA A 280 28.84 -8.67 5.79
N THR A 281 29.07 -7.40 6.13
CA THR A 281 30.44 -6.87 6.26
C THR A 281 31.25 -7.66 7.31
N ARG A 282 30.60 -8.10 8.40
CA ARG A 282 31.18 -8.81 9.56
C ARG A 282 32.33 -8.08 10.26
N ASP A 283 32.63 -6.85 9.85
CA ASP A 283 33.62 -5.95 10.42
C ASP A 283 33.02 -4.55 10.60
N PHE A 284 33.62 -3.76 11.52
CA PHE A 284 33.07 -2.51 12.05
C PHE A 284 33.62 -1.24 11.37
N GLY A 285 34.44 -1.37 10.33
CA GLY A 285 34.99 -0.24 9.57
C GLY A 285 35.21 -0.50 8.09
N SER A 286 34.78 -1.65 7.57
CA SER A 286 34.87 -1.97 6.14
C SER A 286 33.47 -2.06 5.53
N GLU A 287 33.36 -1.53 4.32
CA GLU A 287 32.16 -1.58 3.48
C GLU A 287 32.02 -2.88 2.68
N ILE A 288 33.07 -3.72 2.69
CA ILE A 288 33.15 -5.03 2.01
C ILE A 288 33.37 -6.16 3.01
N SER A 289 33.02 -7.39 2.62
CA SER A 289 33.39 -8.60 3.37
C SER A 289 34.86 -8.95 3.11
N ALA A 290 35.58 -9.40 4.14
CA ALA A 290 36.96 -9.87 3.99
C ALA A 290 37.10 -11.04 2.99
N ALA A 291 36.04 -11.83 2.79
CA ALA A 291 36.01 -12.94 1.85
C ALA A 291 35.67 -12.52 0.41
N LEU A 292 35.36 -11.24 0.15
CA LEU A 292 34.88 -10.75 -1.14
C LEU A 292 35.78 -11.17 -2.33
N PRO A 293 37.13 -11.05 -2.27
CA PRO A 293 37.98 -11.45 -3.39
C PRO A 293 37.81 -12.93 -3.78
N ASP A 294 37.67 -13.79 -2.77
CA ASP A 294 37.52 -15.24 -2.98
C ASP A 294 36.11 -15.61 -3.45
N VAL A 295 35.09 -14.87 -3.02
CA VAL A 295 33.71 -15.03 -3.53
C VAL A 295 33.61 -14.61 -5.00
N ILE A 296 34.25 -13.49 -5.38
CA ILE A 296 34.34 -13.08 -6.79
C ILE A 296 35.07 -14.16 -7.60
N ALA A 297 36.19 -14.68 -7.10
CA ALA A 297 36.94 -15.75 -7.77
C ALA A 297 36.08 -17.01 -7.97
N ALA A 298 35.30 -17.41 -6.96
CA ALA A 298 34.36 -18.53 -7.05
C ALA A 298 33.31 -18.32 -8.15
N CYS A 299 32.75 -17.11 -8.26
CA CYS A 299 31.80 -16.78 -9.32
C CYS A 299 32.46 -16.80 -10.72
N LYS A 300 33.70 -16.30 -10.85
CA LYS A 300 34.45 -16.39 -12.12
C LYS A 300 34.69 -17.84 -12.54
N VAL A 301 35.03 -18.72 -11.61
CA VAL A 301 35.24 -20.16 -11.85
C VAL A 301 33.94 -20.88 -12.20
N ALA A 302 32.82 -20.50 -11.58
CA ALA A 302 31.49 -21.02 -11.93
C ALA A 302 31.04 -20.66 -13.36
N GLY A 303 31.74 -19.73 -14.01
CA GLY A 303 31.60 -19.46 -15.43
C GLY A 303 30.45 -18.50 -15.74
N PHE A 304 30.11 -17.57 -14.85
CA PHE A 304 29.20 -16.46 -15.18
C PHE A 304 29.80 -15.54 -16.24
N ASP A 305 28.93 -14.85 -16.99
CA ASP A 305 29.32 -13.93 -18.06
C ASP A 305 29.57 -12.51 -17.52
N LEU A 306 29.02 -12.20 -16.34
CA LEU A 306 29.21 -10.95 -15.60
C LEU A 306 29.12 -11.21 -14.09
N VAL A 307 30.01 -10.60 -13.31
CA VAL A 307 29.88 -10.50 -11.84
C VAL A 307 29.56 -9.06 -11.47
N VAL A 308 28.52 -8.85 -10.68
CA VAL A 308 28.13 -7.55 -10.13
C VAL A 308 28.33 -7.58 -8.62
N VAL A 309 29.05 -6.61 -8.08
CA VAL A 309 29.31 -6.47 -6.65
C VAL A 309 28.69 -5.16 -6.18
N GLU A 310 27.80 -5.22 -5.20
CA GLU A 310 27.22 -4.06 -4.54
C GLU A 310 27.77 -3.95 -3.11
N THR A 311 28.33 -2.78 -2.76
CA THR A 311 28.81 -2.54 -1.38
C THR A 311 27.70 -2.09 -0.45
N SER A 312 28.01 -2.06 0.85
CA SER A 312 27.17 -1.33 1.82
C SER A 312 27.21 0.18 1.56
N GLY A 313 26.40 0.95 2.30
CA GLY A 313 26.43 2.42 2.20
C GLY A 313 27.76 2.99 2.66
N ILE A 314 28.49 3.67 1.77
CA ILE A 314 29.81 4.23 2.06
C ILE A 314 29.78 5.71 2.48
N GLY A 315 30.81 6.12 3.22
CA GLY A 315 31.13 7.52 3.50
C GLY A 315 31.86 8.20 2.35
N GLN A 316 32.31 9.45 2.58
CA GLN A 316 32.97 10.25 1.53
C GLN A 316 34.39 9.76 1.19
N GLY A 317 35.14 9.23 2.17
CA GLY A 317 36.54 8.80 1.99
C GLY A 317 36.73 7.29 1.77
N ASP A 318 35.66 6.56 1.47
CA ASP A 318 35.68 5.10 1.35
C ASP A 318 35.68 4.69 -0.13
N ALA A 319 36.60 3.81 -0.52
CA ALA A 319 36.77 3.33 -1.89
C ALA A 319 37.27 1.87 -1.97
N ALA A 320 37.01 1.05 -0.95
CA ALA A 320 37.62 -0.29 -0.82
C ALA A 320 37.20 -1.28 -1.91
N ILE A 321 36.14 -1.00 -2.69
CA ILE A 321 35.73 -1.86 -3.81
C ILE A 321 36.68 -1.77 -5.02
N VAL A 322 37.37 -0.65 -5.21
CA VAL A 322 38.18 -0.35 -6.39
C VAL A 322 39.19 -1.45 -6.75
N PRO A 323 40.04 -1.96 -5.82
CA PRO A 323 41.02 -3.00 -6.14
C PRO A 323 40.42 -4.37 -6.47
N HIS A 324 39.11 -4.56 -6.31
CA HIS A 324 38.45 -5.86 -6.46
C HIS A 324 37.59 -5.98 -7.72
N VAL A 325 37.42 -4.89 -8.47
CA VAL A 325 36.49 -4.82 -9.62
C VAL A 325 37.17 -4.25 -10.86
N ASP A 326 36.64 -4.59 -12.04
CA ASP A 326 37.17 -4.11 -13.32
C ASP A 326 36.53 -2.75 -13.72
N ILE A 327 35.28 -2.52 -13.30
CA ILE A 327 34.54 -1.28 -13.55
C ILE A 327 33.98 -0.75 -12.22
N PRO A 328 34.57 0.29 -11.62
CA PRO A 328 33.99 0.96 -10.46
C PRO A 328 32.92 1.99 -10.89
N MET A 329 31.71 1.86 -10.32
CA MET A 329 30.59 2.78 -10.49
C MET A 329 30.21 3.41 -9.15
N TYR A 330 30.05 4.74 -9.13
CA TYR A 330 29.60 5.48 -7.96
C TYR A 330 28.15 5.94 -8.11
N VAL A 331 27.31 5.62 -7.14
CA VAL A 331 25.89 6.01 -7.09
C VAL A 331 25.68 7.02 -5.97
N MET A 332 25.07 8.15 -6.31
CA MET A 332 24.77 9.23 -5.37
C MET A 332 23.39 9.82 -5.61
N THR A 333 22.92 10.71 -4.72
CA THR A 333 21.70 11.50 -4.94
C THR A 333 22.05 12.97 -5.21
N PRO A 334 21.09 13.79 -5.67
CA PRO A 334 21.30 15.23 -5.84
C PRO A 334 21.66 15.97 -4.53
N GLU A 335 21.33 15.40 -3.37
CA GLU A 335 21.59 16.00 -2.06
C GLU A 335 22.97 15.63 -1.49
N PHE A 336 24.03 16.25 -1.98
CA PHE A 336 25.40 16.08 -1.46
C PHE A 336 25.95 17.29 -0.69
N GLY A 337 25.13 18.32 -0.46
CA GLY A 337 25.54 19.57 0.18
C GLY A 337 26.10 20.59 -0.82
N ALA A 338 27.16 21.30 -0.45
CA ALA A 338 27.80 22.29 -1.32
C ALA A 338 28.67 21.59 -2.39
N ALA A 339 28.87 22.24 -3.54
CA ALA A 339 29.72 21.72 -4.62
C ALA A 339 31.16 21.39 -4.17
N SER A 340 31.70 22.13 -3.19
CA SER A 340 33.03 21.84 -2.61
C SER A 340 33.12 20.53 -1.82
N GLN A 341 31.99 19.91 -1.47
CA GLN A 341 31.98 18.57 -0.87
C GLN A 341 32.38 17.50 -1.88
N LEU A 342 32.17 17.73 -3.18
CA LEU A 342 32.54 16.77 -4.22
C LEU A 342 34.06 16.55 -4.29
N GLU A 343 34.86 17.55 -3.91
CA GLU A 343 36.32 17.45 -3.81
C GLU A 343 36.80 16.51 -2.69
N LYS A 344 35.90 16.10 -1.78
CA LYS A 344 36.19 15.20 -0.66
C LYS A 344 35.69 13.78 -0.87
N ILE A 345 35.04 13.52 -2.00
CA ILE A 345 34.49 12.19 -2.30
C ILE A 345 35.56 11.43 -3.08
N ASP A 346 36.35 10.62 -2.38
CA ASP A 346 37.46 9.85 -2.97
C ASP A 346 36.97 8.98 -4.13
N MET A 347 35.77 8.43 -4.03
CA MET A 347 35.19 7.59 -5.08
C MET A 347 35.00 8.31 -6.42
N LEU A 348 34.93 9.65 -6.46
CA LEU A 348 34.88 10.40 -7.73
C LEU A 348 36.21 10.41 -8.48
N ASP A 349 37.34 10.16 -7.81
CA ASP A 349 38.64 9.99 -8.46
C ASP A 349 38.76 8.64 -9.17
N PHE A 350 38.15 7.60 -8.61
CA PHE A 350 38.28 6.22 -9.09
C PHE A 350 37.14 5.77 -10.00
N ALA A 351 35.95 6.37 -9.91
CA ALA A 351 34.77 5.92 -10.64
C ALA A 351 34.94 6.06 -12.17
N GLU A 352 34.70 4.96 -12.88
CA GLU A 352 34.61 4.97 -14.34
C GLU A 352 33.27 5.57 -14.77
N PHE A 353 32.19 5.25 -14.05
CA PHE A 353 30.83 5.76 -14.25
C PHE A 353 30.26 6.34 -12.96
N VAL A 354 29.52 7.45 -13.08
CA VAL A 354 28.79 8.05 -11.94
C VAL A 354 27.30 8.11 -12.27
N ALA A 355 26.47 7.60 -11.37
CA ALA A 355 25.02 7.65 -11.46
C ALA A 355 24.46 8.55 -10.34
N ILE A 356 23.92 9.71 -10.72
CA ILE A 356 23.15 10.57 -9.85
C ILE A 356 21.72 10.07 -9.89
N ASN A 357 21.41 9.13 -9.01
CA ASN A 357 20.11 8.49 -8.93
C ASN A 357 19.11 9.36 -8.16
N LYS A 358 17.82 9.04 -8.26
CA LYS A 358 16.71 9.89 -7.75
C LYS A 358 16.69 11.27 -8.40
N PHE A 359 16.86 11.28 -9.72
CA PHE A 359 16.89 12.51 -10.52
C PHE A 359 15.55 13.29 -10.52
N ASP A 360 14.49 12.75 -9.93
CA ASP A 360 13.24 13.43 -9.58
C ASP A 360 13.40 14.49 -8.47
N ARG A 361 14.50 14.43 -7.71
CA ARG A 361 14.73 15.33 -6.58
C ARG A 361 15.11 16.73 -7.04
N LYS A 362 14.76 17.71 -6.21
CA LYS A 362 15.06 19.12 -6.46
C LYS A 362 16.58 19.32 -6.56
N GLY A 363 17.01 20.09 -7.55
CA GLY A 363 18.43 20.40 -7.77
C GLY A 363 19.20 19.35 -8.55
N ALA A 364 18.53 18.31 -9.07
CA ALA A 364 19.16 17.25 -9.85
C ALA A 364 19.95 17.75 -11.08
N ALA A 365 19.45 18.76 -11.79
CA ALA A 365 20.15 19.36 -12.93
C ALA A 365 21.45 20.09 -12.52
N ASP A 366 21.42 20.84 -11.41
CA ASP A 366 22.62 21.49 -10.86
C ASP A 366 23.62 20.44 -10.33
N ALA A 367 23.12 19.41 -9.66
CA ALA A 367 23.90 18.26 -9.22
C ALA A 367 24.64 17.59 -10.39
N LEU A 368 23.95 17.35 -11.51
CA LEU A 368 24.57 16.80 -12.72
C LEU A 368 25.71 17.67 -13.23
N ARG A 369 25.48 18.97 -13.33
CA ARG A 369 26.51 19.92 -13.78
C ARG A 369 27.72 19.91 -12.86
N ASP A 370 27.51 19.97 -11.55
CA ASP A 370 28.59 20.13 -10.58
C ASP A 370 29.43 18.85 -10.46
N VAL A 371 28.78 17.67 -10.44
CA VAL A 371 29.45 16.36 -10.47
C VAL A 371 30.18 16.15 -11.80
N ALA A 372 29.57 16.48 -12.94
CA ALA A 372 30.24 16.36 -14.23
C ALA A 372 31.51 17.21 -14.33
N LYS A 373 31.46 18.45 -13.83
CA LYS A 373 32.64 19.31 -13.73
C LYS A 373 33.69 18.73 -12.77
N GLN A 374 33.27 18.17 -11.63
CA GLN A 374 34.22 17.58 -10.70
C GLN A 374 34.92 16.35 -11.32
N VAL A 375 34.17 15.44 -11.94
CA VAL A 375 34.73 14.27 -12.63
C VAL A 375 35.67 14.69 -13.76
N GLN A 376 35.34 15.75 -14.51
CA GLN A 376 36.23 16.30 -15.53
C GLN A 376 37.57 16.77 -14.93
N ARG A 377 37.52 17.48 -13.79
CA ARG A 377 38.71 17.95 -13.06
C ARG A 377 39.57 16.79 -12.58
N ASN A 378 38.95 15.82 -11.91
CA ASN A 378 39.64 14.64 -11.35
C ASN A 378 40.33 13.82 -12.46
N LYS A 379 39.73 13.76 -13.66
CA LYS A 379 40.32 13.09 -14.84
C LYS A 379 41.24 13.99 -15.67
N GLU A 380 41.44 15.25 -15.27
CA GLU A 380 42.18 16.28 -16.02
C GLU A 380 41.73 16.42 -17.50
N ALA A 381 40.47 16.09 -17.78
CA ALA A 381 39.94 15.94 -19.13
C ALA A 381 39.44 17.27 -19.72
N TRP A 382 40.26 18.32 -19.65
CA TRP A 382 39.89 19.69 -20.00
C TRP A 382 39.53 19.90 -21.48
N SER A 383 39.99 19.00 -22.36
CA SER A 383 39.67 19.00 -23.79
C SER A 383 38.31 18.39 -24.13
N ARG A 384 37.65 17.73 -23.15
CA ARG A 384 36.30 17.17 -23.31
C ARG A 384 35.30 18.00 -22.52
N PRO A 385 34.15 18.38 -23.09
CA PRO A 385 33.16 19.16 -22.36
C PRO A 385 32.52 18.33 -21.23
N PRO A 386 32.06 18.96 -20.13
CA PRO A 386 31.50 18.26 -18.97
C PRO A 386 30.32 17.32 -19.28
N ASP A 387 29.49 17.67 -20.26
CA ASP A 387 28.33 16.85 -20.71
C ASP A 387 28.73 15.53 -21.40
N GLN A 388 30.00 15.38 -21.77
CA GLN A 388 30.58 14.14 -22.28
C GLN A 388 31.25 13.30 -21.19
N MET A 389 31.31 13.78 -19.94
CA MET A 389 31.78 12.96 -18.83
C MET A 389 30.81 11.79 -18.58
N PRO A 390 31.30 10.64 -18.07
CA PRO A 390 30.48 9.46 -17.79
C PRO A 390 29.63 9.64 -16.52
N VAL A 391 28.88 10.74 -16.45
CA VAL A 391 27.98 11.10 -15.34
C VAL A 391 26.55 11.11 -15.87
N PHE A 392 25.67 10.34 -15.23
CA PHE A 392 24.31 10.10 -15.68
C PHE A 392 23.30 10.45 -14.60
N GLY A 393 22.19 11.09 -14.97
CA GLY A 393 21.04 11.30 -14.10
C GLY A 393 20.02 10.17 -14.22
N THR A 394 19.86 9.33 -13.21
CA THR A 394 19.01 8.13 -13.29
C THR A 394 17.81 8.20 -12.35
N MET A 395 16.72 7.54 -12.71
CA MET A 395 15.57 7.31 -11.83
C MET A 395 15.22 5.84 -11.76
N ALA A 396 15.93 5.06 -10.93
CA ALA A 396 15.70 3.62 -10.79
C ALA A 396 14.30 3.25 -10.25
N ALA A 397 13.60 4.19 -9.60
CA ALA A 397 12.23 3.99 -9.15
C ALA A 397 11.20 4.06 -10.30
N ARG A 398 11.60 4.62 -11.45
CA ARG A 398 10.75 4.81 -12.62
C ARG A 398 10.92 3.65 -13.59
N PHE A 399 9.81 2.99 -13.89
CA PHE A 399 9.80 1.93 -14.90
C PHE A 399 10.21 2.47 -16.27
N ASN A 400 11.13 1.76 -16.92
CA ASN A 400 11.64 2.09 -18.26
C ASN A 400 12.24 3.51 -18.37
N ASP A 401 12.91 3.96 -17.31
CA ASP A 401 13.67 5.22 -17.32
C ASP A 401 14.72 5.26 -18.44
N ASP A 402 14.73 6.35 -19.20
CA ASP A 402 15.68 6.62 -20.28
C ASP A 402 17.06 7.02 -19.76
N GLY A 403 17.13 7.65 -18.58
CA GLY A 403 18.40 7.91 -17.88
C GLY A 403 19.15 6.63 -17.49
N VAL A 404 18.46 5.65 -16.89
CA VAL A 404 19.04 4.31 -16.61
C VAL A 404 19.46 3.60 -17.90
N THR A 405 18.65 3.72 -18.96
CA THR A 405 18.97 3.10 -20.26
C THR A 405 20.21 3.73 -20.88
N ALA A 406 20.40 5.05 -20.77
CA ALA A 406 21.60 5.73 -21.23
C ALA A 406 22.85 5.29 -20.45
N LEU A 407 22.75 5.13 -19.13
CA LEU A 407 23.84 4.58 -18.32
C LEU A 407 24.21 3.15 -18.75
N TYR A 408 23.22 2.29 -18.95
CA TYR A 408 23.42 0.93 -19.46
C TYR A 408 24.11 0.92 -20.83
N GLN A 409 23.65 1.74 -21.78
CA GLN A 409 24.23 1.83 -23.11
C GLN A 409 25.66 2.36 -23.10
N ALA A 410 26.02 3.22 -22.15
CA ALA A 410 27.41 3.66 -21.96
C ALA A 410 28.30 2.58 -21.33
N LEU A 411 27.74 1.76 -20.43
CA LEU A 411 28.43 0.64 -19.78
C LEU A 411 28.68 -0.54 -20.74
N LYS A 412 27.75 -0.80 -21.66
CA LYS A 412 27.76 -1.98 -22.55
C LYS A 412 29.05 -2.14 -23.37
N PRO A 413 29.60 -1.11 -24.06
CA PRO A 413 30.86 -1.24 -24.79
C PRO A 413 32.04 -1.59 -23.89
N ARG A 414 32.06 -1.07 -22.65
CA ARG A 414 33.12 -1.36 -21.69
C ARG A 414 33.07 -2.81 -21.22
N LEU A 415 31.88 -3.34 -20.96
CA LEU A 415 31.68 -4.76 -20.64
C LEU A 415 32.15 -5.67 -21.79
N ALA A 416 31.86 -5.32 -23.04
CA ALA A 416 32.32 -6.07 -24.22
C ALA A 416 33.85 -6.09 -24.32
N GLN A 417 34.51 -4.96 -24.09
CA GLN A 417 35.97 -4.87 -24.09
C GLN A 417 36.64 -5.76 -23.03
N LEU A 418 35.96 -5.97 -21.90
CA LEU A 418 36.44 -6.82 -20.80
C LEU A 418 36.08 -8.31 -20.98
N GLY A 419 35.43 -8.67 -22.09
CA GLY A 419 35.17 -10.07 -22.47
C GLY A 419 33.75 -10.56 -22.22
N ALA A 420 32.78 -9.69 -21.89
CA ALA A 420 31.38 -10.11 -21.86
C ALA A 420 30.89 -10.50 -23.28
N PRO A 421 30.21 -11.65 -23.46
CA PRO A 421 29.74 -12.14 -24.75
C PRO A 421 28.46 -11.42 -25.22
N LEU A 422 28.56 -10.12 -25.46
CA LEU A 422 27.44 -9.25 -25.80
C LEU A 422 27.10 -9.28 -27.30
N GLN A 423 25.82 -9.31 -27.62
CA GLN A 423 25.27 -9.20 -28.98
C GLN A 423 24.78 -7.76 -29.26
N GLU A 424 24.38 -7.52 -30.52
CA GLU A 424 23.68 -6.29 -30.89
C GLU A 424 22.44 -6.08 -30.01
N GLY A 425 22.24 -4.85 -29.55
CA GLY A 425 21.21 -4.55 -28.55
C GLY A 425 19.82 -4.45 -29.14
N ARG A 426 18.82 -4.92 -28.40
CA ARG A 426 17.40 -4.80 -28.76
C ARG A 426 16.73 -3.56 -28.17
N LEU A 427 17.34 -2.91 -27.18
CA LEU A 427 16.77 -1.71 -26.58
C LEU A 427 16.90 -0.51 -27.53
N PRO A 428 15.91 0.40 -27.56
CA PRO A 428 16.00 1.63 -28.32
C PRO A 428 17.24 2.45 -27.90
N ALA A 429 18.01 2.91 -28.88
CA ALA A 429 19.13 3.81 -28.62
C ALA A 429 18.62 5.13 -28.04
N VAL A 430 19.21 5.58 -26.93
CA VAL A 430 18.88 6.87 -26.31
C VAL A 430 20.12 7.76 -26.30
N SER A 431 19.93 9.06 -26.58
CA SER A 431 21.00 10.05 -26.61
C SER A 431 21.04 10.96 -25.39
N VAL A 432 20.22 10.66 -24.37
CA VAL A 432 20.08 11.48 -23.17
C VAL A 432 21.22 11.21 -22.18
N ARG A 433 21.50 12.19 -21.31
CA ARG A 433 22.44 12.03 -20.17
C ARG A 433 21.73 11.96 -18.83
N HIS A 434 20.44 12.26 -18.80
CA HIS A 434 19.62 12.17 -17.62
C HIS A 434 18.19 11.78 -17.98
N SER A 435 17.43 11.31 -17.01
CA SER A 435 15.99 11.08 -17.17
C SER A 435 15.30 12.34 -17.73
N THR A 436 14.56 12.19 -18.82
CA THR A 436 13.78 13.30 -19.43
C THR A 436 12.43 13.50 -18.79
N ASN A 437 12.07 12.58 -17.92
CA ASN A 437 10.70 12.27 -17.61
C ASN A 437 10.38 12.88 -16.23
N GLN A 438 10.20 14.20 -16.23
CA GLN A 438 10.18 15.05 -15.04
C GLN A 438 8.78 15.47 -14.57
N THR A 439 7.69 14.88 -15.07
CA THR A 439 6.34 15.23 -14.58
C THR A 439 6.01 14.40 -13.34
N PRO A 440 6.20 14.91 -12.11
CA PRO A 440 5.82 14.17 -10.92
C PRO A 440 4.30 14.08 -10.83
N VAL A 441 3.81 13.06 -10.11
CA VAL A 441 2.38 12.93 -9.77
C VAL A 441 1.87 14.18 -9.06
N VAL A 442 2.66 14.75 -8.14
CA VAL A 442 2.39 16.04 -7.50
C VAL A 442 3.53 17.01 -7.81
N PRO A 443 3.27 18.14 -8.51
CA PRO A 443 4.30 19.13 -8.82
C PRO A 443 5.02 19.67 -7.58
N ALA A 444 6.32 19.93 -7.67
CA ALA A 444 7.12 20.45 -6.56
C ALA A 444 6.55 21.75 -5.95
N ALA A 445 5.96 22.61 -6.79
CA ALA A 445 5.27 23.84 -6.36
C ALA A 445 4.06 23.57 -5.44
N ARG A 446 3.47 22.38 -5.51
CA ARG A 446 2.35 21.94 -4.67
C ARG A 446 2.78 21.07 -3.50
N SER A 447 4.08 20.83 -3.28
CA SER A 447 4.60 19.91 -2.24
C SER A 447 4.08 20.12 -0.81
N ARG A 448 3.63 21.34 -0.47
CA ARG A 448 3.10 21.69 0.86
C ARG A 448 1.56 21.72 0.94
N TYR A 449 0.85 21.13 -0.03
CA TYR A 449 -0.62 21.12 -0.10
C TYR A 449 -1.33 20.73 1.22
N LEU A 450 -0.85 19.71 1.94
CA LEU A 450 -1.41 19.31 3.24
C LEU A 450 -1.28 20.39 4.32
N ALA A 451 -0.18 21.16 4.30
CA ALA A 451 0.00 22.28 5.22
C ALA A 451 -0.98 23.42 4.88
N GLU A 452 -1.17 23.73 3.59
CA GLU A 452 -2.13 24.73 3.14
C GLU A 452 -3.58 24.34 3.51
N ILE A 453 -3.94 23.06 3.40
CA ILE A 453 -5.25 22.54 3.83
C ILE A 453 -5.40 22.68 5.36
N THR A 454 -4.36 22.35 6.11
CA THR A 454 -4.35 22.50 7.57
C THR A 454 -4.60 23.96 7.98
N ASP A 455 -3.91 24.90 7.34
CA ASP A 455 -4.07 26.34 7.59
C ASP A 455 -5.47 26.81 7.18
N THR A 456 -6.01 26.31 6.08
CA THR A 456 -7.38 26.59 5.62
C THR A 456 -8.42 26.17 6.68
N VAL A 457 -8.33 24.94 7.19
CA VAL A 457 -9.27 24.43 8.19
C VAL A 457 -9.14 25.17 9.52
N ARG A 458 -7.91 25.50 9.95
CA ARG A 458 -7.67 26.32 11.14
C ARG A 458 -8.24 27.73 10.99
N GLY A 459 -8.02 28.35 9.83
CA GLY A 459 -8.57 29.65 9.47
C GLY A 459 -10.09 29.67 9.52
N TYR A 460 -10.74 28.65 8.94
CA TYR A 460 -12.20 28.50 8.98
C TYR A 460 -12.74 28.42 10.42
N LYS A 461 -12.12 27.59 11.28
CA LYS A 461 -12.54 27.47 12.68
C LYS A 461 -12.31 28.75 13.48
N LYS A 462 -11.24 29.50 13.19
CA LYS A 462 -10.98 30.82 13.77
C LYS A 462 -12.07 31.82 13.37
N ARG A 463 -12.36 31.92 12.06
CA ARG A 463 -13.43 32.76 11.51
C ARG A 463 -14.78 32.45 12.16
N ALA A 464 -15.15 31.16 12.28
CA ALA A 464 -16.40 30.76 12.93
C ALA A 464 -16.52 31.25 14.38
N ARG A 465 -15.42 31.23 15.16
CA ARG A 465 -15.41 31.74 16.54
C ARG A 465 -15.47 33.26 16.60
N GLU A 466 -14.76 33.95 15.71
CA GLU A 466 -14.80 35.41 15.61
C GLU A 466 -16.20 35.91 15.24
N GLN A 467 -16.83 35.30 14.23
CA GLN A 467 -18.19 35.60 13.80
C GLN A 467 -19.22 35.30 14.90
N ALA A 468 -19.05 34.20 15.64
CA ALA A 468 -19.89 33.87 16.80
C ALA A 468 -19.78 34.91 17.93
N THR A 469 -18.57 35.39 18.23
CA THR A 469 -18.38 36.47 19.21
C THR A 469 -19.08 37.75 18.76
N LEU A 470 -18.96 38.14 17.48
CA LEU A 470 -19.67 39.30 16.95
C LEU A 470 -21.20 39.14 17.05
N ALA A 471 -21.73 37.97 16.71
CA ALA A 471 -23.17 37.69 16.81
C ALA A 471 -23.70 37.83 18.25
N ARG A 472 -22.94 37.29 19.22
CA ARG A 472 -23.23 37.42 20.65
C ARG A 472 -23.23 38.88 21.11
N GLU A 473 -22.18 39.63 20.76
CA GLU A 473 -22.07 41.06 21.11
C GLU A 473 -23.24 41.86 20.52
N VAL A 474 -23.61 41.60 19.25
CA VAL A 474 -24.76 42.25 18.61
C VAL A 474 -26.06 41.98 19.36
N GLN A 475 -26.31 40.73 19.77
CA GLN A 475 -27.51 40.37 20.53
C GLN A 475 -27.50 41.04 21.91
N GLN A 476 -26.41 40.92 22.66
CA GLN A 476 -26.28 41.47 24.00
C GLN A 476 -26.47 42.99 24.02
N LEU A 477 -25.86 43.71 23.07
CA LEU A 477 -26.00 45.16 22.96
C LEU A 477 -27.44 45.58 22.63
N LYS A 478 -28.12 44.83 21.76
CA LYS A 478 -29.53 45.08 21.45
C LYS A 478 -30.46 44.81 22.62
N GLU A 479 -30.24 43.72 23.35
CA GLU A 479 -31.05 43.39 24.53
C GLU A 479 -30.79 44.37 25.68
N ALA A 480 -29.54 44.80 25.89
CA ALA A 480 -29.21 45.87 26.83
C ALA A 480 -29.90 47.18 26.46
N ALA A 481 -29.88 47.57 25.18
CA ALA A 481 -30.60 48.75 24.70
C ALA A 481 -32.12 48.62 24.91
N ARG A 482 -32.71 47.44 24.70
CA ARG A 482 -34.13 47.17 24.96
C ARG A 482 -34.47 47.36 26.45
N MET A 483 -33.68 46.77 27.35
CA MET A 483 -33.87 46.93 28.80
C MET A 483 -33.74 48.40 29.22
N LEU A 484 -32.72 49.11 28.72
CA LEU A 484 -32.54 50.54 29.00
C LEU A 484 -33.72 51.39 28.52
N LYS A 485 -34.28 51.11 27.34
CA LYS A 485 -35.45 51.82 26.82
C LYS A 485 -36.70 51.62 27.68
N ILE A 486 -36.85 50.43 28.28
CA ILE A 486 -38.02 50.08 29.10
C ILE A 486 -37.87 50.65 30.52
N ASP A 487 -36.73 50.39 31.17
CA ASP A 487 -36.57 50.65 32.61
C ASP A 487 -35.99 52.05 32.91
N LYS A 488 -35.34 52.67 31.91
CA LYS A 488 -34.71 54.00 31.99
C LYS A 488 -35.02 54.84 30.74
N PRO A 489 -36.31 55.09 30.41
CA PRO A 489 -36.70 55.84 29.21
C PRO A 489 -36.07 57.25 29.17
N ASP A 490 -35.81 57.85 30.32
CA ASP A 490 -35.19 59.17 30.45
C ASP A 490 -33.67 59.19 30.13
N ARG A 491 -33.06 58.03 29.86
CA ARG A 491 -31.63 57.87 29.51
C ARG A 491 -31.45 57.38 28.07
N ALA A 492 -32.17 57.97 27.12
CA ALA A 492 -32.12 57.62 25.70
C ALA A 492 -30.69 57.51 25.11
N PRO A 493 -29.71 58.40 25.43
CA PRO A 493 -28.36 58.31 24.86
C PRO A 493 -27.61 57.00 25.18
N ALA A 494 -27.92 56.37 26.32
CA ALA A 494 -27.28 55.11 26.71
C ALA A 494 -27.76 53.94 25.82
N ALA A 495 -29.05 53.91 25.50
CA ALA A 495 -29.61 52.91 24.60
C ALA A 495 -29.17 53.13 23.15
N GLU A 496 -29.05 54.39 22.71
CA GLU A 496 -28.55 54.74 21.38
C GLU A 496 -27.07 54.36 21.21
N ALA A 497 -26.22 54.64 22.19
CA ALA A 497 -24.81 54.23 22.18
C ALA A 497 -24.65 52.70 22.07
N ALA A 498 -25.48 51.94 22.79
CA ALA A 498 -25.49 50.47 22.68
C ALA A 498 -25.93 50.00 21.28
N LEU A 499 -26.94 50.64 20.68
CA LEU A 499 -27.38 50.31 19.32
C LEU A 499 -26.36 50.68 18.25
N ASP A 500 -25.65 51.80 18.40
CA ASP A 500 -24.57 52.19 17.50
C ASP A 500 -23.43 51.15 17.53
N LEU A 501 -22.98 50.76 18.72
CA LEU A 501 -22.01 49.67 18.88
C LEU A 501 -22.52 48.36 18.25
N ALA A 502 -23.80 48.03 18.40
CA ALA A 502 -24.39 46.85 17.76
C ALA A 502 -24.35 46.95 16.22
N GLY A 503 -24.61 48.14 15.66
CA GLY A 503 -24.47 48.42 14.24
C GLY A 503 -23.03 48.21 13.74
N GLN A 504 -22.05 48.74 14.47
CA GLN A 504 -20.63 48.58 14.17
C GLN A 504 -20.19 47.10 14.21
N ARG A 505 -20.65 46.33 15.20
CA ARG A 505 -20.36 44.88 15.28
C ARG A 505 -21.02 44.11 14.15
N LYS A 506 -22.28 44.40 13.84
CA LYS A 506 -23.01 43.77 12.73
C LYS A 506 -22.35 44.04 11.38
N ALA A 507 -21.81 45.24 11.15
CA ALA A 507 -21.11 45.59 9.91
C ALA A 507 -19.81 44.79 9.69
N ARG A 508 -19.22 44.24 10.76
CA ARG A 508 -18.03 43.37 10.70
C ARG A 508 -18.39 41.89 10.49
N MET A 509 -19.66 41.53 10.54
CA MET A 509 -20.08 40.15 10.32
C MET A 509 -20.07 39.80 8.84
N ASP A 510 -19.68 38.56 8.54
CA ASP A 510 -19.71 38.03 7.17
C ASP A 510 -21.16 37.93 6.68
N LYS A 511 -21.38 38.17 5.38
CA LYS A 511 -22.73 38.10 4.77
C LYS A 511 -23.38 36.72 4.97
N ASP A 512 -22.60 35.65 4.76
CA ASP A 512 -23.07 34.28 4.96
C ASP A 512 -23.43 34.00 6.42
N ALA A 513 -22.66 34.55 7.37
CA ALA A 513 -22.93 34.39 8.80
C ALA A 513 -24.23 35.11 9.22
N LEU A 514 -24.47 36.31 8.70
CA LEU A 514 -25.73 37.04 8.89
C LEU A 514 -26.91 36.26 8.30
N HIS A 515 -26.73 35.69 7.10
CA HIS A 515 -27.77 34.90 6.44
C HIS A 515 -28.13 33.65 7.23
N LEU A 516 -27.14 32.92 7.77
CA LEU A 516 -27.36 31.76 8.64
C LEU A 516 -28.22 32.09 9.86
N LEU A 517 -27.94 33.21 10.54
CA LEU A 517 -28.74 33.66 11.68
C LEU A 517 -30.16 34.09 11.29
N GLN A 518 -30.31 34.74 10.13
CA GLN A 518 -31.63 35.13 9.61
C GLN A 518 -32.51 33.92 9.27
N GLN A 519 -31.92 32.84 8.76
CA GLN A 519 -32.62 31.62 8.40
C GLN A 519 -32.91 30.68 9.59
N TRP A 520 -32.29 30.92 10.75
CA TRP A 520 -32.44 30.04 11.91
C TRP A 520 -33.91 29.85 12.36
N PRO A 521 -34.76 30.89 12.49
CA PRO A 521 -36.17 30.71 12.86
C PRO A 521 -36.95 29.87 11.85
N ASP A 522 -36.69 30.06 10.56
CA ASP A 522 -37.33 29.27 9.49
C ASP A 522 -36.87 27.81 9.53
N MET A 523 -35.58 27.57 9.83
CA MET A 523 -35.06 26.23 10.06
C MET A 523 -35.74 25.56 11.26
N GLN A 524 -35.90 26.26 12.39
CA GLN A 524 -36.62 25.75 13.56
C GLN A 524 -38.06 25.36 13.20
N LYS A 525 -38.76 26.22 12.44
CA LYS A 525 -40.12 25.94 11.97
C LYS A 525 -40.16 24.71 11.07
N ALA A 526 -39.20 24.57 10.14
CA ALA A 526 -39.16 23.46 9.21
C ALA A 526 -38.91 22.10 9.90
N TYR A 527 -38.14 22.06 10.99
CA TYR A 527 -37.87 20.84 11.77
C TYR A 527 -38.80 20.65 13.00
N ALA A 528 -39.77 21.54 13.20
CA ALA A 528 -40.73 21.44 14.30
C ALA A 528 -41.98 20.60 13.95
N GLY A 529 -42.33 20.51 12.67
CA GLY A 529 -43.49 19.75 12.19
C GLY A 529 -43.27 18.23 12.11
N ASP A 530 -44.32 17.51 11.72
CA ASP A 530 -44.28 16.07 11.50
C ASP A 530 -43.72 15.67 10.12
N GLU A 531 -43.68 16.61 9.18
CA GLU A 531 -43.18 16.39 7.82
C GLU A 531 -42.24 17.51 7.37
N TYR A 532 -41.23 17.15 6.58
CA TYR A 532 -40.36 18.07 5.87
C TYR A 532 -40.69 18.02 4.38
N VAL A 533 -41.13 19.15 3.82
CA VAL A 533 -41.56 19.25 2.42
C VAL A 533 -40.50 19.98 1.61
N VAL A 534 -39.96 19.31 0.59
CA VAL A 534 -39.05 19.90 -0.39
C VAL A 534 -39.71 19.90 -1.76
N LYS A 535 -39.79 21.07 -2.38
CA LYS A 535 -40.19 21.20 -3.79
C LYS A 535 -38.97 21.07 -4.68
N ILE A 536 -38.88 19.98 -5.45
CA ILE A 536 -37.86 19.80 -6.48
C ILE A 536 -38.59 19.82 -7.83
N ARG A 537 -38.44 20.93 -8.57
CA ARG A 537 -39.22 21.21 -9.79
C ARG A 537 -40.73 21.10 -9.48
N ASP A 538 -41.46 20.26 -10.22
CA ASP A 538 -42.91 20.07 -10.06
C ASP A 538 -43.29 18.96 -9.06
N LYS A 539 -42.31 18.36 -8.35
CA LYS A 539 -42.56 17.28 -7.38
C LYS A 539 -42.34 17.76 -5.95
N GLU A 540 -43.37 17.60 -5.12
CA GLU A 540 -43.24 17.67 -3.66
C GLU A 540 -42.73 16.34 -3.12
N ILE A 541 -41.57 16.37 -2.45
CA ILE A 541 -41.06 15.24 -1.68
C ILE A 541 -41.35 15.54 -0.22
N ARG A 542 -42.14 14.68 0.42
CA ARG A 542 -42.47 14.77 1.85
C ARG A 542 -41.70 13.70 2.60
N THR A 543 -40.97 14.11 3.62
CA THR A 543 -40.24 13.20 4.52
C THR A 543 -40.83 13.28 5.91
N ALA A 544 -41.27 12.17 6.49
CA ALA A 544 -41.70 12.16 7.89
C ALA A 544 -40.52 12.55 8.79
N LEU A 545 -40.74 13.45 9.75
CA LEU A 545 -39.74 13.94 10.69
C LEU A 545 -39.81 13.26 12.06
N THR A 546 -40.91 12.58 12.35
CA THR A 546 -41.19 12.00 13.66
C THR A 546 -41.45 10.49 13.58
N THR A 547 -41.16 9.80 14.67
CA THR A 547 -41.51 8.39 14.89
C THR A 547 -42.01 8.26 16.32
N ARG A 548 -43.11 7.52 16.53
CA ARG A 548 -43.73 7.40 17.85
C ARG A 548 -43.29 6.09 18.51
N SER A 549 -42.81 6.17 19.75
CA SER A 549 -42.48 4.99 20.55
C SER A 549 -43.74 4.27 21.04
N LEU A 550 -43.58 3.04 21.55
CA LEU A 550 -44.67 2.30 22.19
C LEU A 550 -45.30 3.06 23.38
N SER A 551 -44.51 3.87 24.10
CA SER A 551 -44.99 4.73 25.20
C SER A 551 -45.72 5.99 24.73
N GLY A 552 -45.81 6.23 23.43
CA GLY A 552 -46.43 7.42 22.84
C GLY A 552 -45.50 8.64 22.72
N THR A 553 -44.22 8.52 23.08
CA THR A 553 -43.23 9.60 22.95
C THR A 553 -42.91 9.85 21.47
N THR A 554 -42.97 11.10 21.04
CA THR A 554 -42.57 11.51 19.69
C THR A 554 -41.06 11.71 19.63
N ILE A 555 -40.36 10.88 18.85
CA ILE A 555 -38.92 10.96 18.61
C ILE A 555 -38.70 11.65 17.26
N ARG A 556 -37.94 12.75 17.22
CA ARG A 556 -37.60 13.44 15.97
C ARG A 556 -36.39 12.80 15.31
N LYS A 557 -36.38 12.75 13.98
CA LYS A 557 -35.22 12.32 13.18
C LYS A 557 -34.01 13.25 13.35
N VAL A 558 -34.26 14.56 13.47
CA VAL A 558 -33.23 15.59 13.70
C VAL A 558 -33.68 16.48 14.86
N CYS A 559 -32.85 16.56 15.90
CA CYS A 559 -33.09 17.42 17.05
C CYS A 559 -32.23 18.68 16.96
N LEU A 560 -32.87 19.85 16.91
CA LEU A 560 -32.18 21.14 16.90
C LEU A 560 -31.83 21.59 18.33
N PRO A 561 -30.71 22.31 18.52
CA PRO A 561 -30.40 22.91 19.81
C PRO A 561 -31.43 23.98 20.21
N ALA A 562 -31.69 24.08 21.50
CA ALA A 562 -32.52 25.13 22.10
C ALA A 562 -31.67 26.31 22.62
N TYR A 563 -30.64 26.70 21.88
CA TYR A 563 -29.80 27.85 22.25
C TYR A 563 -30.57 29.15 22.03
N GLU A 564 -30.41 30.09 22.96
CA GLU A 564 -30.92 31.46 22.79
C GLU A 564 -29.81 32.45 22.39
N ASP A 565 -28.56 32.17 22.77
CA ASP A 565 -27.41 32.98 22.40
C ASP A 565 -27.11 32.84 20.90
N HIS A 566 -27.22 33.94 20.16
CA HIS A 566 -26.91 34.02 18.74
C HIS A 566 -25.45 33.64 18.45
N GLY A 567 -24.54 33.81 19.41
CA GLY A 567 -23.16 33.32 19.29
C GLY A 567 -23.08 31.80 19.23
N GLU A 568 -23.76 31.08 20.14
CA GLU A 568 -23.77 29.61 20.11
C GLU A 568 -24.55 29.07 18.91
N ILE A 569 -25.66 29.72 18.51
CA ILE A 569 -26.40 29.36 17.29
C ILE A 569 -25.49 29.45 16.06
N LEU A 570 -24.84 30.60 15.84
CA LEU A 570 -24.01 30.80 14.66
C LEU A 570 -22.79 29.86 14.66
N LYS A 571 -22.15 29.69 15.82
CA LYS A 571 -21.03 28.76 15.97
C LYS A 571 -21.44 27.33 15.62
N TRP A 572 -22.60 26.87 16.09
CA TRP A 572 -23.14 25.56 15.76
C TRP A 572 -23.48 25.44 14.27
N LEU A 573 -24.16 26.42 13.68
CA LEU A 573 -24.48 26.44 12.24
C LEU A 573 -23.24 26.42 11.34
N MET A 574 -22.13 27.04 11.77
CA MET A 574 -20.88 27.02 11.02
C MET A 574 -20.07 25.74 11.26
N LEU A 575 -20.06 25.16 12.46
CA LEU A 575 -19.16 24.05 12.77
C LEU A 575 -19.81 22.67 12.64
N ASP A 576 -21.10 22.55 13.00
CA ASP A 576 -21.77 21.28 13.27
C ASP A 576 -23.24 21.29 12.80
N ASN A 577 -23.55 22.03 11.74
CA ASN A 577 -24.89 22.22 11.16
C ASN A 577 -25.69 20.91 10.98
N VAL A 578 -27.01 21.04 10.75
CA VAL A 578 -27.90 19.91 10.45
C VAL A 578 -27.34 19.03 9.32
N PRO A 579 -27.66 17.72 9.31
CA PRO A 579 -27.33 16.85 8.19
C PRO A 579 -27.80 17.46 6.86
N GLY A 580 -26.99 17.33 5.81
CA GLY A 580 -27.30 17.88 4.49
C GLY A 580 -26.93 19.36 4.30
N SER A 581 -26.47 20.06 5.34
CA SER A 581 -26.05 21.47 5.27
C SER A 581 -24.56 21.63 5.56
N TYR A 582 -23.89 22.56 4.89
CA TYR A 582 -22.46 22.83 5.08
C TYR A 582 -22.14 23.17 6.56
N PRO A 583 -21.06 22.61 7.15
CA PRO A 583 -19.99 21.80 6.55
C PRO A 583 -20.23 20.27 6.62
N TYR A 584 -21.49 19.83 6.61
CA TYR A 584 -21.94 18.43 6.54
C TYR A 584 -21.44 17.53 7.67
N THR A 585 -21.10 18.12 8.82
CA THR A 585 -20.54 17.40 9.97
C THR A 585 -21.44 16.25 10.42
N ALA A 586 -22.74 16.49 10.53
CA ALA A 586 -23.74 15.50 10.95
C ALA A 586 -24.22 14.56 9.82
N GLY A 587 -23.75 14.74 8.59
CA GLY A 587 -24.11 13.92 7.43
C GLY A 587 -24.21 14.73 6.14
N THR A 588 -23.99 14.05 5.01
CA THR A 588 -24.03 14.67 3.67
C THR A 588 -25.43 14.82 3.07
N PHE A 589 -26.42 14.12 3.63
CA PHE A 589 -27.82 14.16 3.23
C PHE A 589 -28.69 14.65 4.38
N ALA A 590 -29.80 15.30 4.06
CA ALA A 590 -30.75 15.83 5.05
C ALA A 590 -31.32 14.73 5.95
N PHE A 591 -31.69 13.60 5.34
CA PHE A 591 -32.23 12.44 6.04
C PHE A 591 -31.59 11.16 5.48
N LYS A 592 -31.58 10.11 6.31
CA LYS A 592 -31.24 8.75 5.86
C LYS A 592 -32.27 8.30 4.81
N ARG A 593 -31.87 7.43 3.87
CA ARG A 593 -32.76 6.92 2.83
C ARG A 593 -33.85 6.05 3.45
N GLU A 594 -35.10 6.26 3.02
CA GLU A 594 -36.20 5.34 3.34
C GLU A 594 -36.17 4.18 2.34
N GLY A 595 -36.08 2.94 2.83
CA GLY A 595 -36.10 1.72 2.00
C GLY A 595 -34.76 1.26 1.40
N GLU A 596 -33.67 2.00 1.63
CA GLU A 596 -32.31 1.57 1.27
C GLU A 596 -31.39 1.68 2.48
N ASP A 597 -31.38 0.63 3.29
CA ASP A 597 -30.50 0.52 4.45
C ASP A 597 -29.02 0.59 4.01
N PRO A 598 -28.12 1.15 4.84
CA PRO A 598 -26.70 1.30 4.50
C PRO A 598 -25.96 -0.04 4.39
N THR A 599 -26.63 -1.14 4.75
CA THR A 599 -26.12 -2.50 4.71
C THR A 599 -25.58 -2.82 3.33
N ARG A 600 -24.31 -3.23 3.30
CA ARG A 600 -23.63 -3.72 2.11
C ARG A 600 -22.94 -5.03 2.46
N MET A 601 -23.34 -6.08 1.76
CA MET A 601 -22.95 -7.44 2.08
C MET A 601 -21.67 -7.80 1.34
N PHE A 602 -20.59 -8.02 2.09
CA PHE A 602 -19.31 -8.50 1.60
C PHE A 602 -19.40 -10.01 1.38
N ALA A 603 -19.17 -10.47 0.17
CA ALA A 603 -19.18 -11.87 -0.20
C ALA A 603 -18.16 -12.17 -1.31
N GLY A 604 -17.63 -13.37 -1.28
CA GLY A 604 -16.68 -13.90 -2.23
C GLY A 604 -16.11 -15.19 -1.69
N GLU A 605 -16.42 -16.30 -2.33
CA GLU A 605 -15.93 -17.62 -1.93
C GLU A 605 -16.06 -18.58 -3.13
N GLY A 606 -15.00 -19.32 -3.42
CA GLY A 606 -14.98 -20.29 -4.50
C GLY A 606 -15.01 -19.63 -5.88
N ASP A 607 -15.83 -20.18 -6.77
CA ASP A 607 -15.98 -19.69 -8.14
C ASP A 607 -17.07 -18.60 -8.26
N ALA A 608 -17.20 -18.06 -9.47
CA ALA A 608 -18.21 -17.08 -9.81
C ALA A 608 -19.65 -17.58 -9.54
N PHE A 609 -19.92 -18.88 -9.74
CA PHE A 609 -21.26 -19.48 -9.57
C PHE A 609 -21.68 -19.52 -8.09
N ARG A 610 -20.80 -20.00 -7.21
CA ARG A 610 -21.06 -20.05 -5.76
C ARG A 610 -21.25 -18.65 -5.19
N THR A 611 -20.39 -17.70 -5.59
CA THR A 611 -20.49 -16.32 -5.13
C THR A 611 -21.76 -15.65 -5.65
N ASN A 612 -22.16 -15.87 -6.91
CA ASN A 612 -23.44 -15.39 -7.45
C ASN A 612 -24.64 -15.92 -6.65
N THR A 613 -24.63 -17.21 -6.31
CA THR A 613 -25.67 -17.83 -5.48
C THR A 613 -25.75 -17.15 -4.11
N ARG A 614 -24.60 -16.87 -3.49
CA ARG A 614 -24.53 -16.13 -2.22
C ARG A 614 -25.07 -14.71 -2.36
N PHE A 615 -24.75 -13.98 -3.43
CA PHE A 615 -25.31 -12.65 -3.67
C PHE A 615 -26.85 -12.68 -3.78
N LYS A 616 -27.41 -13.68 -4.45
CA LYS A 616 -28.87 -13.87 -4.56
C LYS A 616 -29.50 -14.14 -3.18
N LEU A 617 -28.86 -14.99 -2.36
CA LEU A 617 -29.30 -15.26 -0.98
C LEU A 617 -29.30 -13.99 -0.13
N LEU A 618 -28.16 -13.29 -0.05
CA LEU A 618 -27.96 -12.15 0.84
C LEU A 618 -28.79 -10.92 0.45
N SER A 619 -29.16 -10.81 -0.82
CA SER A 619 -30.01 -9.72 -1.32
C SER A 619 -31.48 -10.12 -1.48
N SER A 620 -31.86 -11.34 -1.08
CA SER A 620 -33.24 -11.81 -1.17
C SER A 620 -34.18 -10.94 -0.34
N GLY A 621 -35.37 -10.63 -0.88
CA GLY A 621 -36.37 -9.77 -0.23
C GLY A 621 -36.02 -8.27 -0.16
N MET A 622 -34.80 -7.86 -0.54
CA MET A 622 -34.39 -6.44 -0.54
C MET A 622 -34.70 -5.77 -1.88
N ALA A 623 -35.35 -4.60 -1.84
CA ALA A 623 -35.64 -3.80 -3.04
C ALA A 623 -34.39 -3.15 -3.66
N ALA A 624 -33.37 -2.85 -2.84
CA ALA A 624 -32.08 -2.34 -3.28
C ALA A 624 -31.02 -3.46 -3.22
N LYS A 625 -30.29 -3.66 -4.32
CA LYS A 625 -29.25 -4.68 -4.46
C LYS A 625 -27.88 -4.04 -4.29
N ARG A 626 -27.31 -4.12 -3.08
CA ARG A 626 -26.01 -3.50 -2.73
C ARG A 626 -24.96 -4.59 -2.49
N LEU A 627 -24.30 -5.01 -3.57
CA LEU A 627 -23.34 -6.10 -3.55
C LEU A 627 -21.94 -5.60 -3.19
N SER A 628 -21.15 -6.39 -2.48
CA SER A 628 -19.72 -6.14 -2.26
C SER A 628 -18.93 -7.40 -2.50
N THR A 629 -17.97 -7.33 -3.43
CA THR A 629 -17.23 -8.47 -3.96
C THR A 629 -15.85 -8.52 -3.34
N ALA A 630 -15.52 -9.67 -2.77
CA ALA A 630 -14.19 -10.02 -2.29
C ALA A 630 -13.54 -10.99 -3.28
N PHE A 631 -12.36 -10.66 -3.81
CA PHE A 631 -11.65 -11.53 -4.73
C PHE A 631 -10.66 -12.41 -3.98
N ASP A 632 -10.40 -13.61 -4.51
CA ASP A 632 -9.35 -14.47 -3.97
C ASP A 632 -7.97 -13.84 -4.12
N SER A 633 -7.00 -14.34 -3.36
CA SER A 633 -5.65 -13.79 -3.38
C SER A 633 -4.99 -13.87 -4.77
N VAL A 634 -5.32 -14.89 -5.58
CA VAL A 634 -4.81 -15.06 -6.94
C VAL A 634 -5.27 -13.89 -7.84
N THR A 635 -6.56 -13.59 -7.84
CA THR A 635 -7.15 -12.46 -8.58
C THR A 635 -6.69 -11.12 -8.02
N LEU A 636 -6.56 -10.97 -6.69
CA LEU A 636 -6.07 -9.73 -6.06
C LEU A 636 -4.67 -9.32 -6.54
N TYR A 637 -3.85 -10.30 -6.91
CA TYR A 637 -2.51 -10.08 -7.46
C TYR A 637 -2.46 -10.15 -8.99
N GLY A 638 -3.60 -10.25 -9.68
CA GLY A 638 -3.69 -10.21 -11.14
C GLY A 638 -3.07 -11.42 -11.82
N ASN A 639 -3.16 -12.61 -11.21
CA ASN A 639 -2.69 -13.86 -11.78
C ASN A 639 -3.87 -14.74 -12.19
N ASP A 640 -3.63 -15.62 -13.15
CA ASP A 640 -4.54 -16.70 -13.49
C ASP A 640 -4.36 -17.88 -12.52
N PRO A 641 -5.40 -18.71 -12.30
CA PRO A 641 -5.27 -19.95 -11.53
C PRO A 641 -4.29 -20.93 -12.23
N ASP A 642 -3.48 -21.63 -11.44
CA ASP A 642 -2.42 -22.53 -11.92
C ASP A 642 -2.35 -23.80 -11.06
N PRO A 643 -2.05 -24.99 -11.63
CA PRO A 643 -1.90 -26.23 -10.87
C PRO A 643 -0.73 -26.24 -9.88
N ARG A 644 0.21 -25.29 -9.95
CA ARG A 644 1.31 -25.16 -9.01
C ARG A 644 0.76 -25.04 -7.59
N PRO A 645 1.21 -25.84 -6.61
CA PRO A 645 0.53 -25.96 -5.32
C PRO A 645 0.37 -24.64 -4.54
N ASP A 646 1.34 -23.73 -4.64
CA ASP A 646 1.31 -22.43 -3.97
C ASP A 646 0.32 -21.44 -4.59
N ILE A 647 -0.16 -21.69 -5.82
CA ILE A 647 -1.28 -20.98 -6.45
C ILE A 647 -2.57 -21.77 -6.24
N TYR A 648 -2.60 -23.06 -6.60
CA TYR A 648 -3.79 -23.91 -6.57
C TYR A 648 -4.48 -23.93 -5.20
N GLY A 649 -3.71 -24.06 -4.12
CA GLY A 649 -4.24 -24.05 -2.76
C GLY A 649 -4.85 -22.72 -2.31
N LYS A 650 -4.75 -21.66 -3.13
CA LYS A 650 -5.29 -20.33 -2.86
C LYS A 650 -6.45 -19.94 -3.79
N VAL A 651 -6.69 -20.70 -4.86
CA VAL A 651 -7.76 -20.42 -5.83
C VAL A 651 -9.13 -20.57 -5.16
N GLY A 652 -9.93 -19.49 -5.18
CA GLY A 652 -11.26 -19.45 -4.57
C GLY A 652 -11.27 -19.43 -3.03
N ASN A 653 -10.11 -19.38 -2.39
CA ASN A 653 -10.00 -19.24 -0.94
C ASN A 653 -10.02 -17.76 -0.55
N SER A 654 -10.73 -17.45 0.54
CA SER A 654 -10.86 -16.08 1.08
C SER A 654 -11.46 -15.05 0.10
N GLY A 655 -12.05 -15.50 -1.01
CA GLY A 655 -12.62 -14.64 -2.05
C GLY A 655 -13.05 -15.43 -3.29
N VAL A 656 -13.68 -14.75 -4.24
CA VAL A 656 -14.06 -15.34 -5.53
C VAL A 656 -12.89 -15.32 -6.52
N SER A 657 -12.68 -16.42 -7.24
CA SER A 657 -11.69 -16.49 -8.32
C SER A 657 -12.27 -15.98 -9.64
N ILE A 658 -11.68 -14.93 -10.22
CA ILE A 658 -12.11 -14.30 -11.48
C ILE A 658 -10.88 -14.06 -12.35
N ALA A 659 -10.71 -14.88 -13.39
CA ALA A 659 -9.59 -14.77 -14.32
C ALA A 659 -10.00 -14.16 -15.66
N THR A 660 -11.26 -14.37 -16.06
CA THR A 660 -11.75 -13.99 -17.39
C THR A 660 -12.99 -13.08 -17.33
N LEU A 661 -13.31 -12.46 -18.46
CA LEU A 661 -14.56 -11.72 -18.62
C LEU A 661 -15.79 -12.64 -18.43
N ASP A 662 -15.72 -13.90 -18.83
CA ASP A 662 -16.84 -14.83 -18.71
C ASP A 662 -17.14 -15.16 -17.24
N ASP A 663 -16.10 -15.29 -16.40
CA ASP A 663 -16.27 -15.43 -14.96
C ASP A 663 -16.97 -14.20 -14.35
N MET A 664 -16.59 -12.99 -14.79
CA MET A 664 -17.22 -11.74 -14.35
C MET A 664 -18.71 -11.66 -14.76
N LYS A 665 -19.06 -12.15 -15.96
CA LYS A 665 -20.45 -12.25 -16.41
C LYS A 665 -21.27 -13.20 -15.56
N VAL A 666 -20.72 -14.38 -15.26
CA VAL A 666 -21.36 -15.37 -14.37
C VAL A 666 -21.59 -14.77 -12.98
N LEU A 667 -20.57 -14.09 -12.43
CA LEU A 667 -20.60 -13.52 -11.09
C LEU A 667 -21.80 -12.58 -10.87
N TYR A 668 -22.12 -11.75 -11.87
CA TYR A 668 -23.24 -10.79 -11.79
C TYR A 668 -24.48 -11.18 -12.59
N SER A 669 -24.56 -12.44 -13.05
CA SER A 669 -25.73 -12.95 -13.75
C SER A 669 -27.01 -12.82 -12.91
N GLY A 670 -28.08 -12.30 -13.53
CA GLY A 670 -29.37 -12.03 -12.89
C GLY A 670 -29.45 -10.72 -12.09
N PHE A 671 -28.38 -9.92 -12.05
CA PHE A 671 -28.41 -8.55 -11.51
C PHE A 671 -28.28 -7.53 -12.64
N ASP A 672 -29.30 -6.69 -12.85
CA ASP A 672 -29.22 -5.56 -13.78
C ASP A 672 -28.27 -4.50 -13.20
N LEU A 673 -27.07 -4.39 -13.78
CA LEU A 673 -26.00 -3.50 -13.34
C LEU A 673 -26.28 -2.02 -13.64
N CYS A 674 -27.22 -1.72 -14.54
CA CYS A 674 -27.66 -0.36 -14.86
C CYS A 674 -28.94 0.03 -14.10
N HIS A 675 -29.53 -0.88 -13.32
CA HIS A 675 -30.72 -0.59 -12.54
C HIS A 675 -30.42 0.49 -11.46
N PRO A 676 -31.28 1.51 -11.29
CA PRO A 676 -31.03 2.60 -10.34
C PRO A 676 -31.02 2.17 -8.87
N SER A 677 -31.49 0.97 -8.52
CA SER A 677 -31.38 0.41 -7.16
C SER A 677 -30.32 -0.69 -7.02
N THR A 678 -29.53 -0.96 -8.06
CA THR A 678 -28.39 -1.89 -8.00
C THR A 678 -27.09 -1.09 -7.87
N SER A 679 -26.18 -1.53 -7.01
CA SER A 679 -24.82 -1.00 -6.97
C SER A 679 -23.82 -2.06 -6.52
N VAL A 680 -22.74 -2.21 -7.27
CA VAL A 680 -21.69 -3.20 -7.00
C VAL A 680 -20.44 -2.51 -6.48
N SER A 681 -19.92 -2.98 -5.36
CA SER A 681 -18.60 -2.60 -4.85
C SER A 681 -17.62 -3.73 -5.10
N MET A 682 -16.45 -3.44 -5.65
CA MET A 682 -15.39 -4.42 -5.94
C MET A 682 -14.13 -4.03 -5.18
N THR A 683 -13.72 -4.87 -4.22
CA THR A 683 -12.53 -4.65 -3.40
C THR A 683 -11.30 -5.21 -4.11
N ILE A 684 -10.76 -4.43 -5.04
CA ILE A 684 -9.59 -4.78 -5.86
C ILE A 684 -8.67 -3.55 -5.98
N ASN A 685 -7.34 -3.76 -5.97
CA ASN A 685 -6.36 -2.67 -6.00
C ASN A 685 -5.36 -2.82 -7.16
N GLY A 686 -4.35 -3.70 -7.05
CA GLY A 686 -3.30 -3.85 -8.07
C GLY A 686 -3.81 -4.00 -9.51
N PRO A 687 -4.64 -5.00 -9.82
CA PRO A 687 -5.22 -5.22 -11.14
C PRO A 687 -6.60 -4.53 -11.30
N ALA A 688 -6.93 -3.54 -10.47
CA ALA A 688 -8.22 -2.84 -10.52
C ALA A 688 -8.58 -2.29 -11.92
N PRO A 689 -7.66 -1.74 -12.73
CA PRO A 689 -7.98 -1.30 -14.09
C PRO A 689 -8.52 -2.44 -14.96
N SER A 690 -7.92 -3.63 -14.89
CA SER A 690 -8.33 -4.82 -15.65
C SER A 690 -9.69 -5.35 -15.20
N ILE A 691 -9.88 -5.49 -13.89
CA ILE A 691 -11.17 -5.93 -13.31
C ILE A 691 -12.29 -4.92 -13.59
N LEU A 692 -11.99 -3.62 -13.53
CA LEU A 692 -12.95 -2.57 -13.89
C LEU A 692 -13.35 -2.67 -15.37
N ALA A 693 -12.40 -2.95 -16.26
CA ALA A 693 -12.70 -3.16 -17.68
C ALA A 693 -13.60 -4.39 -17.88
N MET A 694 -13.36 -5.50 -17.17
CA MET A 694 -14.25 -6.68 -17.21
C MET A 694 -15.66 -6.34 -16.73
N PHE A 695 -15.79 -5.59 -15.64
CA PHE A 695 -17.08 -5.16 -15.10
C PHE A 695 -17.85 -4.24 -16.08
N MET A 696 -17.16 -3.26 -16.67
CA MET A 696 -17.77 -2.35 -17.64
C MET A 696 -18.25 -3.10 -18.89
N ASN A 697 -17.47 -4.05 -19.39
CA ASN A 697 -17.89 -4.91 -20.50
C ASN A 697 -19.07 -5.81 -20.11
N THR A 698 -19.10 -6.33 -18.88
CA THR A 698 -20.24 -7.12 -18.37
C THR A 698 -21.54 -6.30 -18.38
N ALA A 699 -21.50 -5.05 -17.89
CA ALA A 699 -22.68 -4.16 -17.90
C ALA A 699 -23.12 -3.77 -19.32
N ILE A 700 -22.17 -3.60 -20.25
CA ILE A 700 -22.44 -3.32 -21.65
C ILE A 700 -23.11 -4.53 -22.30
N ASP A 701 -22.54 -5.72 -22.13
CA ASP A 701 -23.03 -6.96 -22.73
C ASP A 701 -24.44 -7.29 -22.23
N GLN A 702 -24.74 -7.10 -20.94
CA GLN A 702 -26.10 -7.23 -20.41
C GLN A 702 -27.14 -6.39 -21.18
N ASN A 703 -26.78 -5.15 -21.56
CA ASN A 703 -27.70 -4.26 -22.26
C ASN A 703 -27.76 -4.53 -23.77
N LEU A 704 -26.67 -5.01 -24.37
CA LEU A 704 -26.67 -5.51 -25.75
C LEU A 704 -27.53 -6.78 -25.87
N GLU A 705 -27.40 -7.72 -24.93
CA GLU A 705 -28.23 -8.92 -24.86
C GLU A 705 -29.70 -8.59 -24.60
N LYS A 706 -29.97 -7.64 -23.71
CA LYS A 706 -31.33 -7.12 -23.49
C LYS A 706 -31.94 -6.54 -24.76
N PHE A 707 -31.18 -5.72 -25.51
CA PHE A 707 -31.63 -5.22 -26.81
C PHE A 707 -31.96 -6.36 -27.78
N LYS A 708 -31.08 -7.37 -27.89
CA LYS A 708 -31.33 -8.54 -28.75
C LYS A 708 -32.60 -9.27 -28.35
N SER A 709 -32.84 -9.45 -27.05
CA SER A 709 -34.05 -10.08 -26.52
C SER A 709 -35.31 -9.25 -26.80
N ASP A 710 -35.25 -7.94 -26.57
CA ASP A 710 -36.41 -7.04 -26.71
C ASP A 710 -36.76 -6.75 -28.19
N ASN A 711 -35.77 -6.80 -29.09
CA ASN A 711 -35.92 -6.43 -30.50
C ASN A 711 -35.80 -7.61 -31.49
N GLY A 712 -35.36 -8.79 -31.05
CA GLY A 712 -35.21 -9.98 -31.90
C GLY A 712 -34.11 -9.90 -32.95
N ARG A 713 -33.15 -8.98 -32.83
CA ARG A 713 -32.02 -8.79 -33.75
C ARG A 713 -30.80 -8.20 -33.06
N ASP A 714 -29.64 -8.32 -33.71
CA ASP A 714 -28.45 -7.58 -33.29
C ASP A 714 -28.64 -6.05 -33.42
N PRO A 715 -28.08 -5.26 -32.49
CA PRO A 715 -28.01 -3.81 -32.65
C PRO A 715 -27.09 -3.45 -33.82
N THR A 716 -27.46 -2.41 -34.57
CA THR A 716 -26.54 -1.78 -35.53
C THR A 716 -25.38 -1.10 -34.80
N ASP A 717 -24.29 -0.77 -35.48
CA ASP A 717 -23.14 -0.09 -34.88
C ASP A 717 -23.51 1.21 -34.15
N THR A 718 -24.46 1.97 -34.70
CA THR A 718 -24.96 3.21 -34.10
C THR A 718 -25.79 2.94 -32.84
N GLU A 719 -26.61 1.90 -32.84
CA GLU A 719 -27.38 1.49 -31.64
C GLU A 719 -26.45 0.96 -30.56
N ALA A 720 -25.48 0.12 -30.92
CA ALA A 720 -24.48 -0.41 -30.01
C ALA A 720 -23.64 0.71 -29.36
N ALA A 721 -23.24 1.72 -30.13
CA ALA A 721 -22.53 2.89 -29.60
C ALA A 721 -23.38 3.67 -28.57
N LYS A 722 -24.67 3.93 -28.88
CA LYS A 722 -25.60 4.59 -27.95
C LYS A 722 -25.86 3.78 -26.69
N ILE A 723 -25.97 2.45 -26.81
CA ILE A 723 -26.10 1.55 -25.65
C ILE A 723 -24.85 1.67 -24.77
N ARG A 724 -23.64 1.63 -25.35
CA ARG A 724 -22.38 1.77 -24.60
C ARG A 724 -22.30 3.11 -23.86
N GLU A 725 -22.60 4.23 -24.53
CA GLU A 725 -22.63 5.55 -23.89
C GLU A 725 -23.65 5.61 -22.73
N TRP A 726 -24.85 5.07 -22.94
CA TRP A 726 -25.88 5.05 -21.91
C TRP A 726 -25.47 4.19 -20.71
N VAL A 727 -24.89 3.00 -20.95
CA VAL A 727 -24.42 2.10 -19.88
C VAL A 727 -23.35 2.80 -19.05
N LEU A 728 -22.33 3.36 -19.67
CA LEU A 728 -21.23 4.06 -18.98
C LEU A 728 -21.74 5.23 -18.13
N ALA A 729 -22.75 5.96 -18.59
CA ALA A 729 -23.35 7.06 -17.83
C ALA A 729 -24.22 6.60 -16.64
N ASN A 730 -24.83 5.42 -16.73
CA ASN A 730 -25.84 4.96 -15.77
C ASN A 730 -25.38 3.86 -14.81
N VAL A 731 -24.33 3.11 -15.14
CA VAL A 731 -23.80 2.03 -14.31
C VAL A 731 -23.40 2.54 -12.93
N ARG A 732 -23.77 1.80 -11.88
CA ARG A 732 -23.58 2.20 -10.48
C ARG A 732 -22.66 1.24 -9.74
N GLY A 733 -21.62 1.79 -9.13
CA GLY A 733 -20.72 0.98 -8.34
C GLY A 733 -19.52 1.72 -7.80
N THR A 734 -18.61 0.94 -7.24
CA THR A 734 -17.35 1.41 -6.67
C THR A 734 -16.27 0.39 -7.00
N VAL A 735 -15.12 0.85 -7.47
CA VAL A 735 -13.88 0.10 -7.43
C VAL A 735 -13.00 0.68 -6.34
N GLN A 736 -12.31 -0.17 -5.57
CA GLN A 736 -11.52 0.31 -4.44
C GLN A 736 -10.27 1.09 -4.91
N ALA A 737 -9.36 0.42 -5.62
CA ALA A 737 -8.30 1.02 -6.44
C ALA A 737 -7.46 2.13 -5.75
N ASP A 738 -7.32 2.11 -4.43
CA ASP A 738 -6.51 3.09 -3.70
C ASP A 738 -5.09 2.55 -3.57
N ILE A 739 -4.23 2.96 -4.49
CA ILE A 739 -2.83 2.52 -4.58
C ILE A 739 -1.95 3.11 -3.46
N LEU A 740 -2.32 4.26 -2.90
CA LEU A 740 -1.50 4.90 -1.86
C LEU A 740 -1.58 4.12 -0.54
N LYS A 741 -2.73 3.53 -0.21
CA LYS A 741 -2.81 2.61 0.94
C LYS A 741 -2.10 1.27 0.71
N GLU A 742 -1.88 0.87 -0.54
CA GLU A 742 -1.20 -0.40 -0.84
C GLU A 742 0.24 -0.35 -0.36
N ASP A 743 0.94 0.74 -0.63
CA ASP A 743 2.31 0.97 -0.14
C ASP A 743 2.35 1.22 1.38
N GLN A 744 1.30 1.81 1.96
CA GLN A 744 1.28 2.21 3.37
C GLN A 744 0.80 1.10 4.33
N GLY A 745 0.00 0.14 3.88
CA GLY A 745 -0.61 -0.83 4.81
C GLY A 745 -1.10 -2.16 4.24
N GLN A 746 -1.59 -2.22 2.99
CA GLN A 746 -2.19 -3.47 2.47
C GLN A 746 -1.21 -4.38 1.71
N ASN A 747 -0.16 -3.81 1.10
CA ASN A 747 0.91 -4.54 0.41
C ASN A 747 0.44 -5.47 -0.73
N THR A 748 -0.62 -5.10 -1.47
CA THR A 748 -1.09 -5.81 -2.69
C THR A 748 -0.78 -5.04 -3.99
N CYS A 749 0.17 -4.10 -3.94
CA CYS A 749 0.65 -3.41 -5.14
C CYS A 749 1.49 -4.36 -6.01
N ILE A 750 1.05 -4.61 -7.25
CA ILE A 750 1.76 -5.49 -8.21
C ILE A 750 2.55 -4.72 -9.27
N PHE A 751 2.25 -3.44 -9.44
CA PHE A 751 3.00 -2.52 -10.30
C PHE A 751 3.68 -1.45 -9.45
N SER A 752 4.61 -0.68 -10.02
CA SER A 752 5.19 0.44 -9.29
C SER A 752 4.11 1.47 -8.94
N THR A 753 4.24 2.11 -7.77
CA THR A 753 3.29 3.12 -7.28
C THR A 753 3.06 4.24 -8.31
N GLU A 754 4.12 4.68 -9.00
CA GLU A 754 4.03 5.71 -10.04
C GLU A 754 3.20 5.23 -11.25
N PHE A 755 3.44 4.02 -11.74
CA PHE A 755 2.67 3.44 -12.84
C PHE A 755 1.20 3.30 -12.47
N SER A 756 0.93 2.77 -11.28
CA SER A 756 -0.42 2.60 -10.77
C SER A 756 -1.15 3.94 -10.63
N LEU A 757 -0.51 4.98 -10.09
CA LEU A 757 -1.10 6.33 -10.01
C LEU A 757 -1.35 6.95 -11.40
N LYS A 758 -0.46 6.70 -12.37
CA LYS A 758 -0.68 7.10 -13.77
C LYS A 758 -1.96 6.46 -14.31
N VAL A 759 -2.13 5.14 -14.16
CA VAL A 759 -3.29 4.43 -14.69
C VAL A 759 -4.57 4.82 -13.96
N MET A 760 -4.51 5.10 -12.65
CA MET A 760 -5.65 5.66 -11.91
C MET A 760 -6.07 7.03 -12.46
N GLY A 761 -5.12 7.88 -12.83
CA GLY A 761 -5.39 9.12 -13.56
C GLY A 761 -6.05 8.88 -14.92
N ASP A 762 -5.65 7.83 -15.64
CA ASP A 762 -6.23 7.49 -16.95
C ASP A 762 -7.69 7.04 -16.80
N ILE A 763 -8.01 6.26 -15.74
CA ILE A 763 -9.38 5.88 -15.41
C ILE A 763 -10.22 7.12 -15.10
N ALA A 764 -9.72 8.02 -14.26
CA ALA A 764 -10.43 9.25 -13.90
C ALA A 764 -10.70 10.11 -15.16
N GLN A 765 -9.71 10.26 -16.03
CA GLN A 765 -9.85 10.98 -17.30
C GLN A 765 -10.87 10.31 -18.24
N TYR A 766 -10.84 8.97 -18.34
CA TYR A 766 -11.82 8.21 -19.11
C TYR A 766 -13.23 8.41 -18.58
N PHE A 767 -13.41 8.42 -17.25
CA PHE A 767 -14.71 8.64 -16.61
C PHE A 767 -15.27 10.03 -16.93
N VAL A 768 -14.42 11.06 -16.91
CA VAL A 768 -14.83 12.42 -17.28
C VAL A 768 -15.22 12.48 -18.75
N HIS A 769 -14.40 11.94 -19.65
CA HIS A 769 -14.67 11.96 -21.09
C HIS A 769 -15.95 11.22 -21.49
N HIS A 770 -16.24 10.08 -20.85
CA HIS A 770 -17.42 9.25 -21.14
C HIS A 770 -18.58 9.45 -20.15
N ASN A 771 -18.55 10.53 -19.38
CA ASN A 771 -19.65 10.93 -18.51
C ASN A 771 -20.05 9.87 -17.46
N VAL A 772 -19.08 9.10 -16.95
CA VAL A 772 -19.28 8.07 -15.92
C VAL A 772 -19.45 8.74 -14.55
N ARG A 773 -20.69 9.16 -14.24
CA ARG A 773 -21.01 9.97 -13.04
C ARG A 773 -21.53 9.18 -11.85
N ASN A 774 -21.82 7.90 -12.07
CA ASN A 774 -22.52 7.03 -11.13
C ASN A 774 -21.63 5.93 -10.55
N PHE A 775 -20.37 5.87 -11.00
CA PHE A 775 -19.37 4.92 -10.54
C PHE A 775 -18.23 5.66 -9.83
N TYR A 776 -17.87 5.22 -8.63
CA TYR A 776 -16.73 5.76 -7.89
C TYR A 776 -15.45 5.11 -8.40
N SER A 777 -14.56 5.90 -9.00
CA SER A 777 -13.32 5.43 -9.62
C SER A 777 -12.25 5.04 -8.60
N VAL A 778 -12.37 5.54 -7.36
CA VAL A 778 -11.49 5.19 -6.24
C VAL A 778 -12.27 5.27 -4.93
N SER A 779 -12.02 4.30 -4.05
CA SER A 779 -12.46 4.31 -2.66
C SER A 779 -11.25 4.44 -1.74
N ILE A 780 -10.90 5.68 -1.41
CA ILE A 780 -9.76 6.07 -0.59
C ILE A 780 -9.91 5.46 0.81
N SER A 781 -9.01 4.56 1.19
CA SER A 781 -9.26 3.59 2.25
C SER A 781 -8.26 3.65 3.39
N GLY A 782 -8.75 3.92 4.60
CA GLY A 782 -8.03 3.78 5.86
C GLY A 782 -8.16 2.41 6.52
N TYR A 783 -9.13 1.59 6.12
CA TYR A 783 -9.41 0.31 6.79
C TYR A 783 -8.15 -0.54 6.98
N HIS A 784 -7.46 -0.85 5.88
CA HIS A 784 -6.26 -1.68 5.85
C HIS A 784 -5.07 -1.07 6.62
N ILE A 785 -4.95 0.26 6.62
CA ILE A 785 -3.92 0.98 7.40
C ILE A 785 -4.16 0.77 8.90
N ALA A 786 -5.43 0.77 9.35
CA ALA A 786 -5.77 0.48 10.74
C ALA A 786 -5.54 -1.00 11.11
N GLU A 787 -5.98 -1.91 10.25
CA GLU A 787 -5.79 -3.35 10.45
C GLU A 787 -4.29 -3.72 10.51
N ALA A 788 -3.43 -3.00 9.79
CA ALA A 788 -1.98 -3.17 9.85
C ALA A 788 -1.32 -2.71 11.17
N GLY A 789 -1.99 -1.86 11.96
CA GLY A 789 -1.29 -1.23 13.09
C GLY A 789 -1.86 0.08 13.59
N ALA A 790 -2.42 0.89 12.70
CA ALA A 790 -2.59 2.31 12.94
C ALA A 790 -3.74 2.61 13.91
N ASN A 791 -3.48 3.53 14.84
CA ASN A 791 -4.53 4.10 15.70
C ASN A 791 -5.53 4.94 14.87
N PRO A 792 -6.74 5.24 15.37
CA PRO A 792 -7.77 6.00 14.65
C PRO A 792 -7.29 7.35 14.09
N ILE A 793 -6.41 8.07 14.80
CA ILE A 793 -5.90 9.37 14.35
C ILE A 793 -5.02 9.19 13.11
N SER A 794 -4.09 8.24 13.15
CA SER A 794 -3.18 7.95 12.04
C SER A 794 -3.97 7.42 10.84
N GLN A 795 -4.94 6.54 11.06
CA GLN A 795 -5.85 6.06 10.04
C GLN A 795 -6.53 7.22 9.31
N LEU A 796 -7.20 8.11 10.05
CA LEU A 796 -7.92 9.23 9.48
C LEU A 796 -6.98 10.20 8.75
N ALA A 797 -5.84 10.53 9.34
CA ALA A 797 -4.88 11.48 8.79
C ALA A 797 -4.28 10.97 7.47
N PHE A 798 -3.81 9.72 7.43
CA PHE A 798 -3.24 9.13 6.21
C PHE A 798 -4.30 8.97 5.12
N THR A 799 -5.52 8.55 5.46
CA THR A 799 -6.61 8.39 4.47
C THR A 799 -6.99 9.72 3.83
N LEU A 800 -7.17 10.79 4.63
CA LEU A 800 -7.46 12.11 4.07
C LEU A 800 -6.27 12.67 3.29
N SER A 801 -5.04 12.43 3.75
CA SER A 801 -3.83 12.78 3.02
C SER A 801 -3.82 12.15 1.64
N ASN A 802 -4.03 10.83 1.55
CA ASN A 802 -4.10 10.09 0.29
C ASN A 802 -5.21 10.65 -0.63
N GLY A 803 -6.39 10.95 -0.07
CA GLY A 803 -7.48 11.56 -0.82
C GLY A 803 -7.12 12.93 -1.41
N PHE A 804 -6.43 13.78 -0.65
CA PHE A 804 -5.92 15.06 -1.16
C PHE A 804 -4.75 14.87 -2.15
N THR A 805 -3.93 13.83 -2.02
CA THR A 805 -2.93 13.48 -3.02
C THR A 805 -3.57 13.14 -4.36
N PHE A 806 -4.66 12.37 -4.39
CA PHE A 806 -5.42 12.12 -5.62
C PHE A 806 -5.99 13.41 -6.22
N VAL A 807 -6.51 14.32 -5.38
CA VAL A 807 -7.01 15.63 -5.83
C VAL A 807 -5.90 16.43 -6.51
N GLU A 808 -4.73 16.57 -5.87
CA GLU A 808 -3.60 17.28 -6.47
C GLU A 808 -3.06 16.59 -7.74
N ALA A 809 -3.05 15.25 -7.77
CA ALA A 809 -2.63 14.48 -8.94
C ALA A 809 -3.55 14.71 -10.15
N TYR A 810 -4.87 14.70 -9.95
CA TYR A 810 -5.83 14.93 -11.03
C TYR A 810 -5.88 16.40 -11.47
N LEU A 811 -5.68 17.35 -10.54
CA LEU A 811 -5.50 18.76 -10.88
C LEU A 811 -4.22 18.99 -11.71
N ALA A 812 -3.11 18.33 -11.35
CA ALA A 812 -1.86 18.41 -12.12
C ALA A 812 -1.99 17.84 -13.54
N ARG A 813 -2.98 16.96 -13.77
CA ARG A 813 -3.37 16.46 -15.10
C ARG A 813 -4.35 17.37 -15.86
N GLY A 814 -4.75 18.50 -15.28
CA GLY A 814 -5.64 19.47 -15.93
C GLY A 814 -7.14 19.15 -15.83
N MET A 815 -7.54 18.24 -14.95
CA MET A 815 -8.97 17.96 -14.70
C MET A 815 -9.58 19.01 -13.76
N HIS A 816 -10.83 19.42 -13.99
CA HIS A 816 -11.52 20.32 -13.08
C HIS A 816 -11.97 19.57 -11.81
N VAL A 817 -11.87 20.20 -10.63
CA VAL A 817 -12.15 19.54 -9.34
C VAL A 817 -13.56 18.95 -9.27
N ASP A 818 -14.54 19.63 -9.86
CA ASP A 818 -15.94 19.19 -9.84
C ASP A 818 -16.25 18.03 -10.78
N ASP A 819 -15.34 17.68 -11.68
CA ASP A 819 -15.53 16.57 -12.62
C ASP A 819 -15.19 15.22 -11.97
N PHE A 820 -14.28 15.21 -11.00
CA PHE A 820 -13.81 13.97 -10.36
C PHE A 820 -14.10 13.88 -8.86
N ALA A 821 -14.12 15.00 -8.11
CA ALA A 821 -14.32 14.95 -6.66
C ALA A 821 -15.63 14.24 -6.24
N PRO A 822 -16.76 14.39 -6.95
CA PRO A 822 -17.98 13.63 -6.66
C PRO A 822 -17.88 12.12 -6.84
N ASN A 823 -16.87 11.64 -7.58
CA ASN A 823 -16.58 10.23 -7.85
C ASN A 823 -15.52 9.65 -6.88
N LEU A 824 -15.10 10.42 -5.88
CA LEU A 824 -14.27 9.93 -4.78
C LEU A 824 -15.16 9.38 -3.66
N SER A 825 -14.90 8.13 -3.27
CA SER A 825 -15.48 7.49 -2.08
C SER A 825 -14.40 7.31 -1.02
N PHE A 826 -14.82 7.16 0.24
CA PHE A 826 -13.92 6.89 1.36
C PHE A 826 -14.29 5.59 2.07
N PHE A 827 -13.32 4.97 2.74
CA PHE A 827 -13.53 3.74 3.49
C PHE A 827 -12.70 3.71 4.78
N PHE A 828 -13.35 3.51 5.93
CA PHE A 828 -12.70 3.51 7.25
C PHE A 828 -12.98 2.22 8.04
N SER A 829 -12.08 1.89 8.97
CA SER A 829 -12.27 0.87 10.03
C SER A 829 -12.78 1.53 11.30
N ASN A 830 -13.73 0.89 11.99
CA ASN A 830 -14.16 1.27 13.35
C ASN A 830 -13.71 0.22 14.36
N GLY A 831 -12.85 0.63 15.31
CA GLY A 831 -12.41 -0.18 16.44
C GLY A 831 -13.03 0.25 17.77
N MET A 832 -12.36 -0.07 18.88
CA MET A 832 -12.85 0.17 20.23
C MET A 832 -12.36 1.48 20.86
N ASP A 833 -11.38 2.14 20.25
CA ASP A 833 -10.82 3.40 20.73
C ASP A 833 -11.85 4.56 20.72
N PRO A 834 -11.79 5.50 21.68
CA PRO A 834 -12.79 6.57 21.80
C PRO A 834 -12.94 7.45 20.56
N GLU A 835 -11.86 7.70 19.82
CA GLU A 835 -11.85 8.59 18.65
C GLU A 835 -12.73 8.09 17.50
N TYR A 836 -13.03 6.79 17.44
CA TYR A 836 -13.95 6.22 16.43
C TYR A 836 -15.37 6.79 16.54
N THR A 837 -15.77 7.31 17.70
CA THR A 837 -17.08 7.94 17.90
C THR A 837 -17.28 9.24 17.10
N VAL A 838 -16.20 9.87 16.62
CA VAL A 838 -16.22 11.16 15.92
C VAL A 838 -15.45 11.16 14.59
N MET A 839 -14.89 10.04 14.17
CA MET A 839 -14.00 9.99 13.00
C MET A 839 -14.70 10.44 11.71
N GLY A 840 -15.92 9.97 11.44
CA GLY A 840 -16.67 10.27 10.23
C GLY A 840 -17.04 11.75 10.11
N ARG A 841 -17.55 12.35 11.18
CA ARG A 841 -17.84 13.79 11.25
C ARG A 841 -16.61 14.68 11.11
N VAL A 842 -15.47 14.25 11.64
CA VAL A 842 -14.20 14.97 11.46
C VAL A 842 -13.76 14.90 9.99
N ALA A 843 -13.83 13.72 9.36
CA ALA A 843 -13.52 13.53 7.94
C ALA A 843 -14.36 14.44 7.04
N ARG A 844 -15.69 14.43 7.23
CA ARG A 844 -16.63 15.26 6.45
C ARG A 844 -16.31 16.74 6.54
N ARG A 845 -16.09 17.26 7.76
CA ARG A 845 -15.82 18.70 7.95
C ARG A 845 -14.48 19.13 7.35
N ILE A 846 -13.42 18.34 7.53
CA ILE A 846 -12.10 18.65 6.94
C ILE A 846 -12.23 18.71 5.42
N TRP A 847 -12.86 17.71 4.82
CA TRP A 847 -13.07 17.65 3.38
C TRP A 847 -13.92 18.79 2.85
N ALA A 848 -15.09 19.04 3.45
CA ALA A 848 -16.01 20.08 3.01
C ALA A 848 -15.36 21.47 3.04
N VAL A 849 -14.66 21.79 4.12
CA VAL A 849 -13.96 23.07 4.27
C VAL A 849 -12.81 23.19 3.28
N ALA A 850 -12.00 22.15 3.11
CA ALA A 850 -10.92 22.16 2.12
C ALA A 850 -11.45 22.31 0.69
N MET A 851 -12.47 21.53 0.32
CA MET A 851 -13.06 21.57 -1.01
C MET A 851 -13.66 22.94 -1.33
N LYS A 852 -14.36 23.56 -0.37
CA LYS A 852 -14.94 24.90 -0.56
C LYS A 852 -13.89 26.00 -0.57
N GLU A 853 -13.08 26.10 0.48
CA GLU A 853 -12.24 27.28 0.74
C GLU A 853 -10.88 27.21 0.03
N LYS A 854 -10.32 26.00 -0.16
CA LYS A 854 -9.01 25.81 -0.80
C LYS A 854 -9.13 25.52 -2.30
N TYR A 855 -10.07 24.64 -2.67
CA TYR A 855 -10.22 24.16 -4.05
C TYR A 855 -11.34 24.87 -4.83
N GLY A 856 -12.19 25.67 -4.17
CA GLY A 856 -13.29 26.38 -4.85
C GLY A 856 -14.37 25.46 -5.43
N ALA A 857 -14.48 24.24 -4.93
CA ALA A 857 -15.35 23.20 -5.47
C ALA A 857 -16.82 23.41 -5.07
N ASN A 858 -17.72 22.88 -5.89
CA ASN A 858 -19.17 23.00 -5.70
C ASN A 858 -19.71 22.16 -4.52
N GLU A 859 -21.00 22.31 -4.23
CA GLU A 859 -21.68 21.63 -3.13
C GLU A 859 -21.56 20.09 -3.19
N ARG A 860 -21.61 19.50 -4.39
CA ARG A 860 -21.54 18.04 -4.56
C ARG A 860 -20.13 17.53 -4.22
N SER A 861 -19.11 18.25 -4.62
CA SER A 861 -17.69 17.94 -4.35
C SER A 861 -17.32 18.05 -2.87
N GLN A 862 -18.01 18.92 -2.12
CA GLN A 862 -17.81 19.09 -0.68
C GLN A 862 -18.36 17.92 0.17
N LYS A 863 -19.22 17.06 -0.40
CA LYS A 863 -19.90 15.98 0.32
C LYS A 863 -19.06 14.69 0.33
N LEU A 864 -18.21 14.54 1.34
CA LEU A 864 -17.46 13.30 1.58
C LEU A 864 -18.42 12.17 1.97
N LYS A 865 -18.51 11.16 1.13
CA LYS A 865 -19.28 9.93 1.39
C LYS A 865 -18.32 8.82 1.77
N TYR A 866 -18.68 8.02 2.76
CA TYR A 866 -17.82 6.94 3.22
C TYR A 866 -18.55 5.65 3.59
N HIS A 867 -17.83 4.55 3.43
CA HIS A 867 -18.13 3.24 3.99
C HIS A 867 -17.39 3.07 5.33
N ILE A 868 -18.02 2.39 6.29
CA ILE A 868 -17.35 1.86 7.49
C ILE A 868 -17.44 0.34 7.49
N GLN A 869 -16.34 -0.29 7.90
CA GLN A 869 -16.32 -1.69 8.30
C GLN A 869 -15.85 -1.78 9.76
N THR A 870 -16.43 -2.70 10.53
CA THR A 870 -15.97 -3.03 11.89
C THR A 870 -14.53 -3.58 11.87
N SER A 871 -13.76 -3.43 12.94
CA SER A 871 -12.34 -3.82 12.92
C SER A 871 -12.16 -5.33 13.06
N GLY A 872 -11.54 -5.96 12.05
CA GLY A 872 -11.23 -7.39 12.08
C GLY A 872 -10.19 -7.73 13.15
N ARG A 873 -9.21 -6.85 13.35
CA ARG A 873 -8.15 -6.97 14.36
C ARG A 873 -8.66 -6.93 15.80
N SER A 874 -9.83 -6.35 16.04
CA SER A 874 -10.48 -6.38 17.35
C SER A 874 -11.11 -7.73 17.69
N LEU A 875 -11.23 -8.62 16.69
CA LEU A 875 -11.84 -9.93 16.82
C LEU A 875 -10.77 -10.98 17.08
N HIS A 876 -11.04 -11.86 18.03
CA HIS A 876 -10.05 -12.80 18.54
C HIS A 876 -10.48 -14.24 18.26
N ALA A 877 -9.51 -15.13 18.08
CA ALA A 877 -9.75 -16.57 17.90
C ALA A 877 -10.15 -17.26 19.23
N GLN A 878 -9.79 -16.66 20.37
CA GLN A 878 -10.24 -17.11 21.69
C GLN A 878 -11.61 -16.49 22.00
N GLU A 879 -12.50 -17.32 22.57
CA GLU A 879 -13.85 -16.88 22.97
C GLU A 879 -14.58 -16.11 21.86
N ILE A 880 -14.64 -16.72 20.67
CA ILE A 880 -15.17 -16.08 19.45
C ILE A 880 -16.57 -15.49 19.62
N GLN A 881 -17.37 -15.98 20.58
CA GLN A 881 -18.69 -15.42 20.87
C GLN A 881 -18.65 -13.97 21.37
N PHE A 882 -17.55 -13.52 21.99
CA PHE A 882 -17.40 -12.13 22.44
C PHE A 882 -17.20 -11.15 21.28
N ASN A 883 -16.89 -11.65 20.08
CA ASN A 883 -16.70 -10.82 18.89
C ASN A 883 -17.99 -10.09 18.49
N ASP A 884 -19.15 -10.72 18.63
CA ASP A 884 -20.45 -10.08 18.35
C ASP A 884 -20.69 -8.83 19.23
N ILE A 885 -20.24 -8.87 20.49
CA ILE A 885 -20.36 -7.71 21.41
C ILE A 885 -19.53 -6.54 20.87
N ARG A 886 -18.29 -6.81 20.45
CA ARG A 886 -17.39 -5.78 19.89
C ARG A 886 -17.94 -5.21 18.59
N THR A 887 -18.37 -6.08 17.66
CA THR A 887 -18.97 -5.69 16.38
C THR A 887 -20.23 -4.85 16.59
N THR A 888 -21.07 -5.18 17.58
CA THR A 888 -22.29 -4.41 17.92
C THR A 888 -21.96 -2.98 18.33
N LEU A 889 -20.98 -2.78 19.21
CA LEU A 889 -20.57 -1.45 19.67
C LEU A 889 -19.96 -0.61 18.53
N GLN A 890 -19.17 -1.24 17.66
CA GLN A 890 -18.55 -0.58 16.51
C GLN A 890 -19.59 -0.18 15.44
N ALA A 891 -20.58 -1.03 15.20
CA ALA A 891 -21.71 -0.78 14.30
C ALA A 891 -22.59 0.37 14.83
N LEU A 892 -22.85 0.40 16.14
CA LEU A 892 -23.67 1.43 16.78
C LEU A 892 -23.11 2.83 16.52
N ILE A 893 -21.82 3.04 16.79
CA ILE A 893 -21.18 4.35 16.60
C ILE A 893 -21.08 4.73 15.12
N ALA A 894 -20.96 3.76 14.21
CA ALA A 894 -20.98 4.01 12.77
C ALA A 894 -22.34 4.53 12.29
N ILE A 895 -23.43 3.98 12.83
CA ILE A 895 -24.81 4.38 12.50
C ILE A 895 -25.16 5.72 13.16
N TYR A 896 -24.69 5.94 14.40
CA TYR A 896 -24.84 7.21 15.13
C TYR A 896 -24.11 8.36 14.43
N ASP A 897 -22.92 8.11 13.89
CA ASP A 897 -22.18 9.11 13.11
C ASP A 897 -22.60 9.19 11.64
N ASN A 898 -23.77 8.64 11.30
CA ASN A 898 -24.44 8.77 10.01
C ASN A 898 -23.57 8.32 8.81
N CYS A 899 -22.98 7.12 8.90
CA CYS A 899 -22.25 6.52 7.78
C CYS A 899 -23.14 6.30 6.54
N ASN A 900 -22.54 6.30 5.35
CA ASN A 900 -23.29 6.09 4.10
C ASN A 900 -23.42 4.61 3.73
N SER A 901 -22.56 3.76 4.28
CA SER A 901 -22.62 2.31 4.09
C SER A 901 -21.89 1.61 5.23
N LEU A 902 -22.39 0.46 5.69
CA LEU A 902 -21.81 -0.29 6.82
C LEU A 902 -21.63 -1.78 6.48
N HIS A 903 -20.47 -2.32 6.84
CA HIS A 903 -20.19 -3.75 6.92
C HIS A 903 -19.97 -4.15 8.39
N THR A 904 -20.55 -5.27 8.79
CA THR A 904 -20.39 -5.88 10.11
C THR A 904 -19.69 -7.23 9.93
N ASN A 905 -18.55 -7.40 10.61
CA ASN A 905 -17.79 -8.64 10.60
C ASN A 905 -18.49 -9.74 11.39
N ALA A 906 -18.15 -10.98 11.05
CA ALA A 906 -18.74 -12.16 11.65
C ALA A 906 -18.00 -12.55 12.95
N PHE A 907 -18.63 -13.33 13.83
CA PHE A 907 -18.01 -13.67 15.11
C PHE A 907 -16.81 -14.62 14.97
N ASP A 908 -16.75 -15.37 13.87
CA ASP A 908 -15.71 -16.35 13.53
C ASP A 908 -14.62 -15.82 12.58
N GLU A 909 -14.60 -14.50 12.31
CA GLU A 909 -13.68 -13.82 11.38
C GLU A 909 -12.20 -14.12 11.65
N ALA A 910 -11.81 -14.29 12.91
CA ALA A 910 -10.42 -14.56 13.29
C ALA A 910 -9.93 -15.97 12.90
N ILE A 911 -10.82 -16.83 12.39
CA ILE A 911 -10.56 -18.22 12.05
C ILE A 911 -10.84 -18.46 10.55
N THR A 912 -12.00 -18.04 10.05
CA THR A 912 -12.50 -18.43 8.72
C THR A 912 -13.33 -17.34 8.05
N THR A 913 -13.52 -17.47 6.74
CA THR A 913 -14.56 -16.72 6.00
C THR A 913 -15.95 -17.06 6.57
N PRO A 914 -16.89 -16.08 6.64
CA PRO A 914 -18.17 -16.28 7.33
C PRO A 914 -19.04 -17.41 6.76
N THR A 915 -19.46 -18.31 7.63
CA THR A 915 -20.51 -19.31 7.34
C THR A 915 -21.88 -18.65 7.10
N GLU A 916 -22.87 -19.41 6.63
CA GLU A 916 -24.25 -18.91 6.49
C GLU A 916 -24.85 -18.46 7.83
N ASP A 917 -24.63 -19.20 8.91
CA ASP A 917 -25.10 -18.82 10.23
C ASP A 917 -24.35 -17.62 10.80
N SER A 918 -23.04 -17.56 10.59
CA SER A 918 -22.22 -16.45 11.10
C SER A 918 -22.55 -15.13 10.40
N VAL A 919 -22.72 -15.13 9.07
CA VAL A 919 -23.11 -13.92 8.34
C VAL A 919 -24.51 -13.44 8.75
N ARG A 920 -25.44 -14.36 9.08
CA ARG A 920 -26.77 -13.98 9.56
C ARG A 920 -26.71 -13.24 10.90
N ARG A 921 -25.83 -13.65 11.82
CA ARG A 921 -25.61 -12.91 13.08
C ARG A 921 -25.02 -11.53 12.83
N ALA A 922 -24.01 -11.44 11.97
CA ALA A 922 -23.42 -10.16 11.57
C ALA A 922 -24.45 -9.21 10.93
N MET A 923 -25.35 -9.73 10.09
CA MET A 923 -26.48 -8.98 9.53
C MET A 923 -27.47 -8.54 10.60
N ALA A 924 -27.80 -9.43 11.53
CA ALA A 924 -28.76 -9.16 12.59
C ALA A 924 -28.34 -7.96 13.45
N ILE A 925 -27.03 -7.75 13.67
CA ILE A 925 -26.52 -6.55 14.36
C ILE A 925 -27.02 -5.26 13.69
N GLN A 926 -26.89 -5.14 12.37
CA GLN A 926 -27.37 -3.95 11.66
C GLN A 926 -28.90 -3.86 11.66
N LEU A 927 -29.59 -4.99 11.52
CA LEU A 927 -31.06 -5.02 11.52
C LEU A 927 -31.62 -4.57 12.87
N ILE A 928 -31.09 -5.10 13.97
CA ILE A 928 -31.48 -4.74 15.34
C ILE A 928 -31.25 -3.24 15.55
N ILE A 929 -30.03 -2.72 15.36
CA ILE A 929 -29.73 -1.29 15.60
C ILE A 929 -30.62 -0.34 14.77
N ASN A 930 -31.00 -0.73 13.55
CA ASN A 930 -31.81 0.12 12.69
C ASN A 930 -33.33 0.00 12.93
N ARG A 931 -33.80 -1.04 13.63
CA ARG A 931 -35.23 -1.38 13.72
C ARG A 931 -35.78 -1.50 15.15
N GLU A 932 -34.92 -1.81 16.12
CA GLU A 932 -35.22 -1.98 17.55
C GLU A 932 -34.45 -0.94 18.37
#